data_AF-A0A847VK71-F1
#
_entry.id   AF-A0A847VK71-F1
#
_cell.length_a   1.000
_cell.length_b   1.000
_cell.length_c   1.000
_cell.angle_alpha   90.00
_cell.angle_beta   90.00
_cell.angle_gamma   90.00
#
_symmetry.space_group_name_H-M   'P 1'
#
loop_
_entity.id
_entity.type
_entity.pdbx_description
1 polymer ?
#
loop_
_entity_poly.entity_id
_entity_poly.type
_entity_poly.pdbx_seq_one_letter_code
_entity_poly.pdbx_strand_id
1 'polypeptide(L)'
;MAITNHERVGKALDTFRNGVAPYVEREVQAAVQSGALSPQAVKGFLDDPMLADRPIGSFDVSALMKLMWDTWNEVFRRTLSFAQRSLVSEIRTFRNDWAHQKPFSSDDTDRALDSMERLLTAVSAAEAEDVRRMKLELRRLVADEQVRGERRKTASLPLEGAASTTLKPWRELITPHRDVAGGHYPSAEFAADLWQVHLNEGSDEYRKPEEFFRRTYLTESLRRLLTGALRRIANGSGDPVVQLQTNFGGGKTHSMLALYHLFSGGDAGALLGVDELLAAAGVPKLPTARRVVLVGNKISPGNPSRKSDGTLVRTLWGELAWQLGGREAFARVVEDDARATSPGDALRELFNAHGPCIVLIDEWVAYARQLHDQKDLPGGDFETQFSFAQALTESAKLAKNCLLVVSLPASDSPESPHAAGDDEEVGGERGRAALLRLRNVIGRLDAPWTPATAEEGFEIVRRRLFEPMLDPEHFKQRDVVARAFHELYLGQRAEFPAECSESDYEGRLRAAYPIHPEVFDRLYRDWGSLPKFQRTRGVLRLMASVIHCLWERGDRSPMIMPATLPIDDARVRDELTRYLSDSWKPIIESDVDGPNSLPLRIDAEAPNLGKLSAARRVARTIYLGSAPLAAAATMGLDDRRVKLGSAMPGEAVPIFGDAMRRLASAATFLYQDGTRYWYSTQPTVAKLARDRANQLLREPDKVAHELEERLRADVAQRGEFERIVVMPSTGADVPDELDTRLVVLGPQHAYSRAPGNAAEAAARAVLESRGSAPRLYRNTLVFAAPDAARLQDLEAAVRDFLAWQSIVAQKDELNLTAHQARQAETQLRTAGSTVQARLPETYQWVLV
;
A
#
# COMPACT_ATOMS: atom_id res chain seq x y z
N MET A 1 -3.16 -20.66 -18.74
CA MET A 1 -2.58 -19.53 -19.50
C MET A 1 -3.68 -18.96 -20.39
N ALA A 2 -3.85 -17.64 -20.42
CA ALA A 2 -4.85 -17.00 -21.27
C ALA A 2 -4.40 -17.09 -22.74
N ILE A 3 -5.30 -17.48 -23.65
CA ILE A 3 -5.02 -17.53 -25.09
C ILE A 3 -4.84 -16.10 -25.62
N THR A 4 -3.78 -15.87 -26.39
CA THR A 4 -3.56 -14.57 -27.03
C THR A 4 -4.51 -14.35 -28.20
N ASN A 5 -4.70 -13.09 -28.61
CA ASN A 5 -5.53 -12.76 -29.77
C ASN A 5 -4.99 -13.41 -31.07
N HIS A 6 -3.66 -13.44 -31.24
CA HIS A 6 -3.03 -14.11 -32.39
C HIS A 6 -3.29 -15.63 -32.41
N GLU A 7 -3.18 -16.30 -31.27
CA GLU A 7 -3.51 -17.72 -31.13
C GLU A 7 -4.99 -18.00 -31.38
N ARG A 8 -5.88 -17.09 -30.94
CA ARG A 8 -7.33 -17.21 -31.16
C ARG A 8 -7.68 -17.11 -32.65
N VAL A 9 -7.08 -16.17 -33.39
CA VAL A 9 -7.25 -16.08 -34.85
C VAL A 9 -6.71 -17.33 -35.55
N GLY A 10 -5.56 -17.85 -35.11
CA GLY A 10 -4.99 -19.10 -35.66
C GLY A 10 -5.94 -20.29 -35.52
N LYS A 11 -6.48 -20.53 -34.33
CA LYS A 11 -7.48 -21.58 -34.10
C LYS A 11 -8.73 -21.40 -34.97
N ALA A 12 -9.20 -20.16 -35.13
CA ALA A 12 -10.36 -19.87 -35.95
C ALA A 12 -10.09 -20.11 -37.44
N LEU A 13 -8.89 -19.82 -37.94
CA LEU A 13 -8.48 -20.13 -39.32
C LEU A 13 -8.46 -21.65 -39.57
N ASP A 14 -7.99 -22.44 -38.61
CA ASP A 14 -8.00 -23.91 -38.71
C ASP A 14 -9.43 -24.47 -38.74
N THR A 15 -10.30 -23.98 -37.83
CA THR A 15 -11.73 -24.33 -37.82
C THR A 15 -12.42 -23.91 -39.11
N PHE A 16 -12.13 -22.70 -39.61
CA PHE A 16 -12.65 -22.17 -40.86
C PHE A 16 -12.24 -23.00 -42.08
N ARG A 17 -10.97 -23.40 -42.16
CA ARG A 17 -10.47 -24.29 -43.21
C ARG A 17 -11.29 -25.58 -43.28
N ASN A 18 -11.51 -26.23 -42.14
CA ASN A 18 -12.21 -27.51 -42.07
C ASN A 18 -13.67 -27.39 -42.56
N GLY A 19 -14.35 -26.29 -42.23
CA GLY A 19 -15.72 -26.07 -42.67
C GLY A 19 -15.87 -25.62 -44.14
N VAL A 20 -14.95 -24.82 -44.67
CA VAL A 20 -15.06 -24.27 -46.02
C VAL A 20 -14.53 -25.21 -47.11
N ALA A 21 -13.51 -26.04 -46.81
CA ALA A 21 -12.85 -26.87 -47.81
C ALA A 21 -13.77 -27.89 -48.51
N PRO A 22 -14.67 -28.63 -47.82
CA PRO A 22 -15.58 -29.57 -48.46
C PRO A 22 -16.58 -28.90 -49.42
N TYR A 23 -17.01 -27.68 -49.06
CA TYR A 23 -17.89 -26.88 -49.92
C TYR A 23 -17.17 -26.48 -51.21
N VAL A 24 -15.97 -25.89 -51.09
CA VAL A 24 -15.16 -25.45 -52.24
C VAL A 24 -14.87 -26.62 -53.18
N GLU A 25 -14.48 -27.76 -52.63
CA GLU A 25 -14.20 -28.97 -53.41
C GLU A 25 -15.42 -29.45 -54.20
N ARG A 26 -16.60 -29.52 -53.55
CA ARG A 26 -17.85 -29.94 -54.21
C ARG A 26 -18.26 -29.01 -55.35
N GLU A 27 -18.26 -27.69 -55.11
CA GLU A 27 -18.70 -26.72 -56.12
C GLU A 27 -17.75 -26.67 -57.33
N VAL A 28 -16.43 -26.75 -57.09
CA VAL A 28 -15.43 -26.79 -58.17
C VAL A 28 -15.54 -28.09 -58.97
N GLN A 29 -15.73 -29.25 -58.32
CA GLN A 29 -15.95 -30.52 -59.03
C GLN A 29 -17.22 -30.50 -59.88
N ALA A 30 -18.32 -29.93 -59.36
CA ALA A 30 -19.56 -29.78 -60.11
C ALA A 30 -19.41 -28.83 -61.32
N ALA A 31 -18.65 -27.74 -61.18
CA ALA A 31 -18.34 -26.84 -62.27
C ALA A 31 -17.48 -27.49 -63.37
N VAL A 32 -16.54 -28.36 -62.98
CA VAL A 32 -15.74 -29.15 -63.93
C VAL A 32 -16.59 -30.19 -64.66
N GLN A 33 -17.46 -30.91 -63.94
CA GLN A 33 -18.35 -31.92 -64.53
C GLN A 33 -19.38 -31.32 -65.51
N SER A 34 -19.85 -30.11 -65.24
CA SER A 34 -20.79 -29.39 -66.11
C SER A 34 -20.13 -28.66 -67.29
N GLY A 35 -18.79 -28.71 -67.41
CA GLY A 35 -18.02 -28.01 -68.45
C GLY A 35 -17.93 -26.49 -68.27
N ALA A 36 -18.41 -25.96 -67.14
CA ALA A 36 -18.32 -24.54 -66.80
C ALA A 36 -16.90 -24.09 -66.43
N LEU A 37 -16.04 -25.04 -66.05
CA LEU A 37 -14.64 -24.81 -65.70
C LEU A 37 -13.77 -25.92 -66.31
N SER A 38 -12.66 -25.58 -66.98
CA SER A 38 -11.77 -26.62 -67.52
C SER A 38 -10.88 -27.21 -66.41
N PRO A 39 -10.58 -28.52 -66.41
CA PRO A 39 -9.66 -29.13 -65.43
C PRO A 39 -8.26 -28.48 -65.45
N GLN A 40 -7.82 -27.98 -66.61
CA GLN A 40 -6.55 -27.25 -66.76
C GLN A 40 -6.61 -25.84 -66.15
N ALA A 41 -7.77 -25.17 -66.16
CA ALA A 41 -7.93 -23.87 -65.52
C ALA A 41 -7.81 -23.95 -63.99
N VAL A 42 -8.38 -24.98 -63.36
CA VAL A 42 -8.21 -25.23 -61.90
C VAL A 42 -6.72 -25.33 -61.52
N LYS A 43 -5.93 -26.04 -62.35
CA LYS A 43 -4.48 -26.15 -62.17
C LYS A 43 -3.75 -24.82 -62.41
N GLY A 44 -4.25 -23.98 -63.33
CA GLY A 44 -3.69 -22.66 -63.63
C GLY A 44 -3.94 -21.59 -62.55
N PHE A 45 -4.95 -21.75 -61.69
CA PHE A 45 -5.22 -20.83 -60.58
C PHE A 45 -4.33 -21.09 -59.35
N LEU A 46 -3.67 -22.26 -59.31
CA LEU A 46 -2.72 -22.64 -58.27
C LEU A 46 -1.31 -22.31 -58.76
N ASP A 47 -0.73 -21.20 -58.27
CA ASP A 47 0.67 -20.80 -58.58
C ASP A 47 1.72 -21.78 -58.00
N ASP A 48 1.28 -22.72 -57.14
CA ASP A 48 2.13 -23.68 -56.43
C ASP A 48 2.04 -25.09 -57.06
N PRO A 49 3.12 -25.59 -57.69
CA PRO A 49 3.19 -26.93 -58.27
C PRO A 49 2.91 -28.05 -57.26
N MET A 50 3.16 -27.85 -55.96
CA MET A 50 2.93 -28.87 -54.93
C MET A 50 1.46 -29.03 -54.54
N LEU A 51 0.61 -28.05 -54.85
CA LEU A 51 -0.84 -28.10 -54.62
C LEU A 51 -1.61 -28.65 -55.83
N ALA A 52 -1.02 -28.65 -57.02
CA ALA A 52 -1.67 -29.05 -58.27
C ALA A 52 -2.08 -30.55 -58.32
N ASP A 53 -1.41 -31.40 -57.53
CA ASP A 53 -1.67 -32.85 -57.45
C ASP A 53 -2.35 -33.28 -56.14
N ARG A 54 -2.73 -32.33 -55.27
CA ARG A 54 -3.42 -32.60 -54.01
C ARG A 54 -4.93 -32.36 -54.12
N PRO A 55 -5.78 -33.10 -53.38
CA PRO A 55 -7.23 -32.85 -53.37
C PRO A 55 -7.53 -31.47 -52.75
N ILE A 56 -8.56 -30.79 -53.26
CA ILE A 56 -8.93 -29.42 -52.84
C ILE A 56 -9.25 -29.40 -51.33
N GLY A 57 -9.84 -30.47 -50.80
CA GLY A 57 -10.09 -30.62 -49.35
C GLY A 57 -8.82 -30.57 -48.48
N SER A 58 -7.63 -30.75 -49.07
CA SER A 58 -6.36 -30.65 -48.34
C SER A 58 -5.75 -29.24 -48.33
N PHE A 59 -6.30 -28.29 -49.09
CA PHE A 59 -5.73 -26.95 -49.23
C PHE A 59 -5.80 -26.16 -47.92
N ASP A 60 -4.87 -25.21 -47.77
CA ASP A 60 -4.89 -24.28 -46.66
C ASP A 60 -5.85 -23.12 -46.93
N VAL A 61 -6.12 -22.28 -45.92
CA VAL A 61 -7.05 -21.15 -46.05
C VAL A 61 -6.65 -20.20 -47.19
N SER A 62 -5.35 -19.98 -47.41
CA SER A 62 -4.90 -19.08 -48.48
C SER A 62 -5.23 -19.62 -49.87
N ALA A 63 -4.92 -20.89 -50.12
CA ALA A 63 -5.21 -21.54 -51.38
C ALA A 63 -6.73 -21.64 -51.62
N LEU A 64 -7.53 -21.97 -50.58
CA LEU A 64 -8.99 -22.01 -50.67
C LEU A 64 -9.59 -20.64 -50.99
N MET A 65 -9.17 -19.58 -50.29
CA MET A 65 -9.68 -18.22 -50.54
C MET A 65 -9.24 -17.69 -51.91
N LYS A 66 -8.01 -17.98 -52.35
CA LYS A 66 -7.55 -17.62 -53.69
C LYS A 66 -8.37 -18.33 -54.77
N LEU A 67 -8.56 -19.65 -54.63
CA LEU A 67 -9.36 -20.44 -55.57
C LEU A 67 -10.81 -19.92 -55.65
N MET A 68 -11.44 -19.64 -54.49
CA MET A 68 -12.78 -19.04 -54.45
C MET A 68 -12.83 -17.66 -55.12
N TRP A 69 -11.79 -16.85 -54.94
CA TRP A 69 -11.72 -15.51 -55.52
C TRP A 69 -11.56 -15.54 -57.05
N ASP A 70 -10.64 -16.35 -57.54
CA ASP A 70 -10.28 -16.40 -58.97
C ASP A 70 -11.33 -17.13 -59.80
N THR A 71 -12.09 -18.06 -59.21
CA THR A 71 -13.19 -18.79 -59.87
C THR A 71 -14.58 -18.28 -59.48
N TRP A 72 -14.66 -17.07 -58.92
CA TRP A 72 -15.90 -16.55 -58.35
C TRP A 72 -17.05 -16.50 -59.36
N ASN A 73 -16.80 -16.02 -60.58
CA ASN A 73 -17.86 -15.82 -61.58
C ASN A 73 -18.34 -17.14 -62.17
N GLU A 74 -17.42 -18.10 -62.29
CA GLU A 74 -17.59 -19.38 -62.93
C GLU A 74 -18.27 -20.39 -61.99
N VAL A 75 -17.91 -20.35 -60.70
CA VAL A 75 -18.29 -21.35 -59.69
C VAL A 75 -19.22 -20.75 -58.62
N PHE A 76 -18.75 -19.76 -57.86
CA PHE A 76 -19.37 -19.36 -56.60
C PHE A 76 -20.49 -18.33 -56.72
N ARG A 77 -20.57 -17.55 -57.81
CA ARG A 77 -21.61 -16.53 -58.03
C ARG A 77 -23.02 -17.11 -58.13
N ARG A 78 -23.15 -18.42 -58.40
CA ARG A 78 -24.45 -19.12 -58.51
C ARG A 78 -25.11 -19.34 -57.15
N THR A 79 -24.30 -19.46 -56.09
CA THR A 79 -24.72 -19.87 -54.75
C THR A 79 -24.40 -18.82 -53.68
N LEU A 80 -23.38 -17.98 -53.91
CA LEU A 80 -22.93 -16.93 -52.99
C LEU A 80 -23.05 -15.53 -53.63
N SER A 81 -23.45 -14.55 -52.82
CA SER A 81 -23.64 -13.16 -53.26
C SER A 81 -22.34 -12.35 -53.22
N PHE A 82 -22.36 -11.15 -53.78
CA PHE A 82 -21.22 -10.23 -53.73
C PHE A 82 -20.75 -9.94 -52.29
N ALA A 83 -21.64 -9.99 -51.29
CA ALA A 83 -21.28 -9.81 -49.89
C ALA A 83 -20.31 -10.90 -49.40
N GLN A 84 -20.52 -12.17 -49.79
CA GLN A 84 -19.60 -13.26 -49.44
C GLN A 84 -18.27 -13.15 -50.19
N ARG A 85 -18.27 -12.56 -51.40
CA ARG A 85 -17.02 -12.25 -52.12
C ARG A 85 -16.14 -11.29 -51.33
N SER A 86 -16.74 -10.26 -50.74
CA SER A 86 -16.02 -9.32 -49.85
C SER A 86 -15.43 -10.03 -48.64
N LEU A 87 -16.18 -10.95 -48.02
CA LEU A 87 -15.69 -11.76 -46.89
C LEU A 87 -14.50 -12.64 -47.27
N VAL A 88 -14.51 -13.25 -48.46
CA VAL A 88 -13.37 -14.04 -48.98
C VAL A 88 -12.10 -13.18 -49.07
N SER A 89 -12.22 -11.94 -49.55
CA SER A 89 -11.09 -11.00 -49.59
C SER A 89 -10.61 -10.61 -48.20
N GLU A 90 -11.53 -10.36 -47.28
CA GLU A 90 -11.24 -9.93 -45.90
C GLU A 90 -10.56 -11.05 -45.09
N ILE A 91 -11.06 -12.29 -45.18
CA ILE A 91 -10.46 -13.46 -44.52
C ILE A 91 -9.06 -13.74 -45.07
N ARG A 92 -8.84 -13.53 -46.38
CA ARG A 92 -7.50 -13.63 -47.00
C ARG A 92 -6.53 -12.61 -46.40
N THR A 93 -6.97 -11.38 -46.14
CA THR A 93 -6.16 -10.36 -45.45
C THR A 93 -5.81 -10.80 -44.03
N PHE A 94 -6.80 -11.22 -43.22
CA PHE A 94 -6.56 -11.68 -41.86
C PHE A 94 -5.63 -12.89 -41.78
N ARG A 95 -5.77 -13.85 -42.71
CA ARG A 95 -4.84 -14.99 -42.80
C ARG A 95 -3.43 -14.54 -43.10
N ASN A 96 -3.24 -13.60 -44.02
CA ASN A 96 -1.91 -13.07 -44.36
C ASN A 96 -1.29 -12.32 -43.18
N ASP A 97 -2.06 -11.48 -42.50
CA ASP A 97 -1.60 -10.76 -41.31
C ASP A 97 -1.22 -11.71 -40.17
N TRP A 98 -1.99 -12.78 -39.98
CA TRP A 98 -1.68 -13.85 -39.04
C TRP A 98 -0.38 -14.59 -39.41
N ALA A 99 -0.19 -14.95 -40.68
CA ALA A 99 1.00 -15.63 -41.17
C ALA A 99 2.27 -14.78 -41.05
N HIS A 100 2.15 -13.44 -41.15
CA HIS A 100 3.25 -12.49 -40.93
C HIS A 100 3.46 -12.11 -39.46
N GLN A 101 2.81 -12.78 -38.51
CA GLN A 101 2.89 -12.52 -37.06
C GLN A 101 2.55 -11.07 -36.67
N LYS A 102 1.64 -10.42 -37.39
CA LYS A 102 1.17 -9.09 -37.00
C LYS A 102 0.34 -9.16 -35.70
N PRO A 103 0.43 -8.15 -34.82
CA PRO A 103 -0.38 -8.09 -33.62
C PRO A 103 -1.86 -7.86 -33.97
N PHE A 104 -2.76 -8.56 -33.28
CA PHE A 104 -4.21 -8.39 -33.42
C PHE A 104 -4.78 -7.69 -32.19
N SER A 105 -5.48 -6.58 -32.39
CA SER A 105 -6.32 -5.97 -31.35
C SER A 105 -7.55 -6.85 -31.08
N SER A 106 -8.25 -6.60 -29.97
CA SER A 106 -9.51 -7.29 -29.66
C SER A 106 -10.57 -7.02 -30.72
N ASP A 107 -10.59 -5.81 -31.31
CA ASP A 107 -11.53 -5.44 -32.38
C ASP A 107 -11.19 -6.15 -33.70
N ASP A 108 -9.90 -6.22 -34.05
CA ASP A 108 -9.45 -6.96 -35.24
C ASP A 108 -9.75 -8.46 -35.11
N THR A 109 -9.59 -9.00 -33.89
CA THR A 109 -9.88 -10.41 -33.60
C THR A 109 -11.38 -10.69 -33.70
N ASP A 110 -12.24 -9.80 -33.17
CA ASP A 110 -13.70 -9.93 -33.29
C ASP A 110 -14.14 -9.87 -34.76
N ARG A 111 -13.55 -8.95 -35.55
CA ARG A 111 -13.84 -8.80 -36.97
C ARG A 111 -13.41 -10.01 -37.81
N ALA A 112 -12.24 -10.58 -37.51
CA ALA A 112 -11.74 -11.78 -38.16
C ALA A 112 -12.67 -12.97 -37.90
N LEU A 113 -13.08 -13.18 -36.64
CA LEU A 113 -14.02 -14.23 -36.24
C LEU A 113 -15.40 -14.04 -36.88
N ASP A 114 -15.93 -12.81 -36.91
CA ASP A 114 -17.23 -12.51 -37.51
C ASP A 114 -17.23 -12.79 -39.02
N SER A 115 -16.14 -12.45 -39.71
CA SER A 115 -16.01 -12.68 -41.16
C SER A 115 -15.99 -14.17 -41.49
N MET A 116 -15.22 -14.96 -40.73
CA MET A 116 -15.17 -16.42 -40.85
C MET A 116 -16.52 -17.06 -40.55
N GLU A 117 -17.19 -16.67 -39.46
CA GLU A 117 -18.52 -17.19 -39.09
C GLU A 117 -19.56 -16.94 -40.19
N ARG A 118 -19.61 -15.71 -40.74
CA ARG A 118 -20.59 -15.34 -41.77
C ARG A 118 -20.40 -16.13 -43.05
N LEU A 119 -19.15 -16.36 -43.47
CA LEU A 119 -18.90 -17.16 -44.67
C LEU A 119 -19.20 -18.64 -44.42
N LEU A 120 -18.82 -19.20 -43.26
CA LEU A 120 -19.17 -20.58 -42.88
C LEU A 120 -20.68 -20.80 -42.82
N THR A 121 -21.42 -19.82 -42.28
CA THR A 121 -22.88 -19.83 -42.25
C THR A 121 -23.47 -19.81 -43.66
N ALA A 122 -22.90 -19.00 -44.57
CA ALA A 122 -23.37 -18.92 -45.95
C ALA A 122 -23.17 -20.22 -46.74
N VAL A 123 -22.19 -21.05 -46.35
CA VAL A 123 -21.95 -22.37 -46.95
C VAL A 123 -22.56 -23.53 -46.14
N SER A 124 -23.33 -23.21 -45.10
CA SER A 124 -23.96 -24.18 -44.19
C SER A 124 -22.98 -25.15 -43.51
N ALA A 125 -21.79 -24.66 -43.14
CA ALA A 125 -20.78 -25.43 -42.40
C ALA A 125 -21.08 -25.45 -40.89
N ALA A 126 -20.95 -26.62 -40.25
CA ALA A 126 -21.22 -26.79 -38.82
C ALA A 126 -20.21 -26.04 -37.93
N GLU A 127 -19.00 -25.86 -38.44
CA GLU A 127 -17.88 -25.13 -37.85
C GLU A 127 -18.19 -23.64 -37.59
N ALA A 128 -19.27 -23.11 -38.16
CA ALA A 128 -19.76 -21.76 -37.86
C ALA A 128 -20.07 -21.56 -36.36
N GLU A 129 -20.62 -22.57 -35.69
CA GLU A 129 -20.96 -22.49 -34.26
C GLU A 129 -19.71 -22.48 -33.36
N ASP A 130 -18.63 -23.15 -33.78
CA ASP A 130 -17.37 -23.16 -33.04
C ASP A 130 -16.69 -21.79 -33.10
N VAL A 131 -16.66 -21.17 -34.30
CA VAL A 131 -16.15 -19.80 -34.46
C VAL A 131 -17.02 -18.80 -33.69
N ARG A 132 -18.35 -18.98 -33.70
CA ARG A 132 -19.27 -18.14 -32.90
C ARG A 132 -18.97 -18.23 -31.40
N ARG A 133 -18.68 -19.43 -30.87
CA ARG A 133 -18.32 -19.61 -29.46
C ARG A 133 -17.05 -18.84 -29.10
N MET A 134 -16.01 -18.93 -29.94
CA MET A 134 -14.76 -18.18 -29.76
C MET A 134 -14.99 -16.66 -29.77
N LYS A 135 -15.91 -16.16 -30.61
CA LYS A 135 -16.30 -14.74 -30.66
C LYS A 135 -17.00 -14.28 -29.38
N LEU A 136 -17.95 -15.06 -28.87
CA LEU A 136 -18.68 -14.73 -27.64
C LEU A 136 -17.76 -14.73 -26.40
N GLU A 137 -16.80 -15.66 -26.33
CA GLU A 137 -15.79 -15.69 -25.27
C GLU A 137 -14.90 -14.43 -25.28
N LEU A 138 -14.45 -13.99 -26.46
CA LEU A 138 -13.67 -12.75 -26.60
C LEU A 138 -14.47 -11.53 -26.13
N ARG A 139 -15.74 -11.39 -26.55
CA ARG A 139 -16.59 -10.25 -26.17
C ARG A 139 -16.82 -10.18 -24.65
N ARG A 140 -16.99 -11.33 -24.00
CA ARG A 140 -17.12 -11.40 -22.54
C ARG A 140 -15.86 -10.92 -21.82
N LEU A 141 -14.69 -11.34 -22.30
CA LEU A 141 -13.40 -10.91 -21.74
C LEU A 141 -13.20 -9.39 -21.86
N VAL A 142 -13.54 -8.82 -23.03
CA VAL A 142 -13.44 -7.37 -23.26
C VAL A 142 -14.40 -6.59 -22.34
N ALA A 143 -15.63 -7.06 -22.16
CA ALA A 143 -16.59 -6.45 -21.24
C ALA A 143 -16.09 -6.51 -19.77
N ASP A 144 -15.55 -7.65 -19.34
CA ASP A 144 -14.99 -7.79 -17.98
C ASP A 144 -13.78 -6.86 -17.75
N GLU A 145 -12.93 -6.66 -18.76
CA GLU A 145 -11.81 -5.70 -18.71
C GLU A 145 -12.28 -4.24 -18.69
N GLN A 146 -13.29 -3.88 -19.49
CA GLN A 146 -13.88 -2.55 -19.51
C GLN A 146 -14.53 -2.19 -18.18
N VAL A 147 -15.33 -3.10 -17.60
CA VAL A 147 -15.95 -2.90 -16.28
C VAL A 147 -14.89 -2.75 -15.18
N ARG A 148 -13.79 -3.50 -15.25
CA ARG A 148 -12.65 -3.34 -14.31
C ARG A 148 -11.93 -2.00 -14.51
N GLY A 149 -11.79 -1.54 -15.75
CA GLY A 149 -11.20 -0.25 -16.10
C GLY A 149 -12.05 0.94 -15.63
N GLU A 150 -13.36 0.89 -15.84
CA GLU A 150 -14.30 1.91 -15.36
C GLU A 150 -14.39 1.93 -13.83
N ARG A 151 -14.47 0.77 -13.17
CA ARG A 151 -14.44 0.71 -11.69
C ARG A 151 -13.16 1.27 -11.11
N ARG A 152 -12.01 1.05 -11.76
CA ARG A 152 -10.74 1.70 -11.37
C ARG A 152 -10.80 3.23 -11.54
N LYS A 153 -11.38 3.73 -12.63
CA LYS A 153 -11.52 5.18 -12.89
C LYS A 153 -12.45 5.86 -11.89
N THR A 154 -13.55 5.22 -11.49
CA THR A 154 -14.48 5.78 -10.50
C THR A 154 -13.92 5.72 -9.08
N ALA A 155 -13.16 4.68 -8.74
CA ALA A 155 -12.43 4.60 -7.47
C ALA A 155 -11.25 5.59 -7.37
N SER A 156 -10.74 6.09 -8.51
CA SER A 156 -9.62 7.04 -8.59
C SER A 156 -10.02 8.52 -8.70
N LEU A 157 -11.32 8.86 -8.66
CA LEU A 157 -11.74 10.27 -8.64
C LEU A 157 -11.23 10.97 -7.36
N PRO A 158 -10.78 12.25 -7.46
CA PRO A 158 -10.38 13.04 -6.30
C PRO A 158 -11.49 13.08 -5.24
N LEU A 159 -11.10 13.10 -3.96
CA LEU A 159 -12.03 13.24 -2.83
C LEU A 159 -12.60 14.68 -2.80
N GLU A 160 -13.53 15.00 -3.69
CA GLU A 160 -14.16 16.33 -3.72
C GLU A 160 -14.93 16.60 -2.42
N GLY A 161 -14.56 17.68 -1.72
CA GLY A 161 -15.25 18.19 -0.54
C GLY A 161 -15.75 19.61 -0.77
N ALA A 162 -16.75 20.04 -0.01
CA ALA A 162 -17.34 21.38 -0.11
C ALA A 162 -16.28 22.51 0.03
N ALA A 163 -15.21 22.26 0.80
CA ALA A 163 -14.07 23.16 0.98
C ALA A 163 -13.41 23.60 -0.35
N SER A 164 -13.40 22.73 -1.36
CA SER A 164 -12.77 22.99 -2.67
C SER A 164 -13.45 24.08 -3.50
N THR A 165 -14.66 24.51 -3.09
CA THR A 165 -15.41 25.58 -3.77
C THR A 165 -15.08 26.98 -3.25
N THR A 166 -14.50 27.09 -2.05
CA THR A 166 -14.24 28.39 -1.38
C THR A 166 -12.75 28.67 -1.17
N LEU A 167 -11.94 27.62 -0.96
CA LEU A 167 -10.50 27.72 -0.76
C LEU A 167 -9.76 27.25 -2.01
N LYS A 168 -8.64 27.91 -2.33
CA LYS A 168 -7.78 27.48 -3.44
C LYS A 168 -7.13 26.12 -3.13
N PRO A 169 -7.14 25.18 -4.09
CA PRO A 169 -6.40 23.93 -3.97
C PRO A 169 -4.90 24.15 -3.76
N TRP A 170 -4.24 23.29 -2.99
CA TRP A 170 -2.79 23.44 -2.74
C TRP A 170 -1.96 23.45 -4.00
N ARG A 171 -2.37 22.65 -5.00
CA ARG A 171 -1.66 22.50 -6.26
C ARG A 171 -1.65 23.77 -7.12
N GLU A 172 -2.56 24.72 -6.85
CA GLU A 172 -2.58 26.02 -7.52
C GLU A 172 -1.64 27.03 -6.83
N LEU A 173 -1.20 26.75 -5.60
CA LEU A 173 -0.42 27.67 -4.76
C LEU A 173 1.06 27.27 -4.63
N ILE A 174 1.35 25.97 -4.71
CA ILE A 174 2.71 25.45 -4.60
C ILE A 174 2.93 24.27 -5.56
N THR A 175 4.08 24.27 -6.22
CA THR A 175 4.45 23.29 -7.25
C THR A 175 5.48 22.30 -6.68
N PRO A 176 5.27 20.99 -6.81
CA PRO A 176 6.29 20.00 -6.47
C PRO A 176 7.49 20.14 -7.42
N HIS A 177 8.70 19.83 -6.95
CA HIS A 177 9.88 19.79 -7.83
C HIS A 177 9.66 18.83 -8.99
N ARG A 178 10.33 19.07 -10.13
CA ARG A 178 10.14 18.30 -11.38
C ARG A 178 10.35 16.80 -11.24
N ASP A 179 11.31 16.39 -10.41
CA ASP A 179 11.62 14.99 -10.06
C ASP A 179 10.42 14.32 -9.35
N VAL A 180 9.83 14.99 -8.36
CA VAL A 180 8.63 14.53 -7.64
C VAL A 180 7.40 14.56 -8.56
N ALA A 181 7.16 15.67 -9.25
CA ALA A 181 6.02 15.85 -10.14
C ALA A 181 6.01 14.79 -11.26
N GLY A 182 7.18 14.49 -11.82
CA GLY A 182 7.35 13.55 -12.93
C GLY A 182 7.38 12.08 -12.52
N GLY A 183 7.37 11.73 -11.23
CA GLY A 183 7.44 10.33 -10.80
C GLY A 183 8.85 9.73 -10.85
N HIS A 184 9.86 10.54 -11.18
CA HIS A 184 11.25 10.12 -11.37
C HIS A 184 12.05 10.43 -10.09
N TYR A 185 11.64 9.85 -8.96
CA TYR A 185 12.34 9.93 -7.69
C TYR A 185 12.91 8.54 -7.32
N PRO A 186 14.02 8.09 -7.93
CA PRO A 186 14.63 6.81 -7.58
C PRO A 186 14.87 6.72 -6.06
N SER A 187 14.55 5.56 -5.48
CA SER A 187 14.67 5.31 -4.03
C SER A 187 16.08 5.57 -3.46
N ALA A 188 17.10 5.65 -4.33
CA ALA A 188 18.48 5.97 -4.01
C ALA A 188 18.79 7.49 -3.94
N GLU A 189 18.00 8.37 -4.56
CA GLU A 189 18.29 9.82 -4.60
C GLU A 189 18.07 10.54 -3.26
N PHE A 190 17.23 10.01 -2.36
CA PHE A 190 17.11 10.56 -1.00
C PHE A 190 18.24 10.11 -0.06
N ALA A 191 19.23 9.35 -0.55
CA ALA A 191 20.43 9.02 0.18
C ALA A 191 21.57 9.95 -0.26
N ALA A 192 21.92 10.90 0.60
CA ALA A 192 23.16 11.64 0.46
C ALA A 192 24.35 10.67 0.41
N ASP A 193 25.20 10.76 -0.62
CA ASP A 193 26.46 10.01 -0.73
C ASP A 193 27.63 11.00 -0.77
N LEU A 194 28.34 11.13 0.35
CA LEU A 194 29.49 12.02 0.49
C LEU A 194 30.64 11.64 -0.46
N TRP A 195 30.80 10.36 -0.78
CA TRP A 195 31.85 9.88 -1.67
C TRP A 195 31.59 10.29 -3.12
N GLN A 196 30.35 10.14 -3.61
CA GLN A 196 29.98 10.60 -4.96
C GLN A 196 30.21 12.11 -5.10
N VAL A 197 29.77 12.90 -4.12
CA VAL A 197 30.00 14.36 -4.15
C VAL A 197 31.50 14.69 -4.11
N HIS A 198 32.30 13.97 -3.32
CA HIS A 198 33.75 14.12 -3.30
C HIS A 198 34.39 13.84 -4.67
N LEU A 199 33.90 12.84 -5.41
CA LEU A 199 34.32 12.52 -6.78
C LEU A 199 33.72 13.45 -7.84
N ASN A 200 32.90 14.43 -7.45
CA ASN A 200 32.14 15.30 -8.35
C ASN A 200 31.18 14.51 -9.27
N GLU A 201 30.63 13.41 -8.73
CA GLU A 201 29.59 12.56 -9.32
C GLU A 201 28.24 12.78 -8.60
N GLY A 202 27.17 12.17 -9.11
CA GLY A 202 25.83 12.23 -8.50
C GLY A 202 24.97 13.40 -8.98
N SER A 203 23.79 13.57 -8.35
CA SER A 203 22.81 14.57 -8.75
C SER A 203 23.23 15.99 -8.36
N ASP A 204 22.82 16.97 -9.17
CA ASP A 204 23.17 18.38 -8.97
C ASP A 204 22.68 18.93 -7.62
N GLU A 205 21.60 18.39 -7.05
CA GLU A 205 21.07 18.82 -5.76
C GLU A 205 21.98 18.50 -4.55
N TYR A 206 22.87 17.49 -4.66
CA TYR A 206 23.89 17.23 -3.65
C TYR A 206 25.27 17.67 -4.08
N ARG A 207 25.54 17.78 -5.38
CA ARG A 207 26.87 18.13 -5.92
C ARG A 207 27.13 19.63 -5.92
N LYS A 208 26.12 20.45 -6.24
CA LYS A 208 26.27 21.92 -6.29
C LYS A 208 25.98 22.54 -4.93
N PRO A 209 26.89 23.35 -4.36
CA PRO A 209 26.70 23.99 -3.05
C PRO A 209 25.41 24.82 -2.96
N GLU A 210 25.13 25.65 -3.97
CA GLU A 210 23.96 26.53 -4.00
C GLU A 210 22.65 25.74 -3.98
N GLU A 211 22.55 24.71 -4.81
CA GLU A 211 21.39 23.82 -4.87
C GLU A 211 21.19 23.04 -3.57
N PHE A 212 22.29 22.55 -2.99
CA PHE A 212 22.27 21.84 -1.72
C PHE A 212 21.71 22.72 -0.61
N PHE A 213 22.24 23.94 -0.41
CA PHE A 213 21.78 24.85 0.64
C PHE A 213 20.35 25.37 0.38
N ARG A 214 19.97 25.56 -0.89
CA ARG A 214 18.59 25.92 -1.28
C ARG A 214 17.57 24.87 -0.86
N ARG A 215 17.88 23.58 -1.02
CA ARG A 215 17.02 22.45 -0.63
C ARG A 215 17.19 22.00 0.82
N THR A 216 18.18 22.54 1.53
CA THR A 216 18.46 22.19 2.93
C THR A 216 17.74 23.16 3.86
N TYR A 217 17.06 22.61 4.86
CA TYR A 217 16.60 23.37 6.01
C TYR A 217 17.68 23.34 7.09
N LEU A 218 18.13 24.50 7.54
CA LEU A 218 19.13 24.63 8.60
C LEU A 218 18.44 24.44 9.96
N THR A 219 18.37 23.18 10.41
CA THR A 219 17.90 22.82 11.77
C THR A 219 18.78 23.46 12.83
N GLU A 220 18.28 23.56 14.06
CA GLU A 220 19.06 24.12 15.18
C GLU A 220 20.38 23.36 15.38
N SER A 221 20.34 22.02 15.32
CA SER A 221 21.52 21.16 15.44
C SER A 221 22.54 21.38 14.31
N LEU A 222 22.07 21.49 13.06
CA LEU A 222 22.92 21.77 11.91
C LEU A 222 23.51 23.19 11.99
N ARG A 223 22.72 24.20 12.38
CA ARG A 223 23.20 25.57 12.59
C ARG A 223 24.32 25.61 13.63
N ARG A 224 24.15 24.92 14.75
CA ARG A 224 25.17 24.83 15.81
C ARG A 224 26.45 24.18 15.30
N LEU A 225 26.35 23.08 14.55
CA LEU A 225 27.49 22.40 13.93
C LEU A 225 28.25 23.29 12.96
N LEU A 226 27.54 23.91 12.00
CA LEU A 226 28.17 24.76 10.98
C LEU A 226 28.79 26.01 11.60
N THR A 227 28.13 26.61 12.61
CA THR A 227 28.67 27.77 13.34
C THR A 227 29.95 27.39 14.11
N GLY A 228 29.95 26.25 14.80
CA GLY A 228 31.13 25.72 15.49
C GLY A 228 32.29 25.44 14.52
N ALA A 229 31.98 24.85 13.36
CA ALA A 229 32.96 24.59 12.31
C ALA A 229 33.56 25.88 11.73
N LEU A 230 32.74 26.90 11.48
CA LEU A 230 33.21 28.21 11.01
C LEU A 230 34.20 28.84 11.98
N ARG A 231 33.86 28.84 13.28
CA ARG A 231 34.77 29.32 14.34
C ARG A 231 36.08 28.51 14.32
N ARG A 232 35.99 27.18 14.26
CA ARG A 232 37.17 26.29 14.35
C ARG A 232 38.13 26.53 13.20
N ILE A 233 37.60 26.65 11.99
CA ILE A 233 38.40 26.87 10.78
C ILE A 233 38.91 28.31 10.71
N ALA A 234 38.12 29.32 11.07
CA ALA A 234 38.49 30.73 10.91
C ALA A 234 39.52 31.20 11.96
N ASN A 235 39.35 30.84 13.23
CA ASN A 235 40.14 31.41 14.33
C ASN A 235 40.55 30.37 15.39
N GLY A 236 40.32 29.07 15.15
CA GLY A 236 40.69 27.99 16.05
C GLY A 236 39.76 27.82 17.26
N SER A 237 38.78 28.72 17.45
CA SER A 237 37.79 28.61 18.53
C SER A 237 36.66 27.64 18.14
N GLY A 238 36.19 26.78 19.04
CA GLY A 238 35.21 25.73 18.71
C GLY A 238 35.81 24.33 18.74
N ASP A 239 34.94 23.33 18.66
CA ASP A 239 35.33 21.95 18.92
C ASP A 239 36.24 21.40 17.80
N PRO A 240 37.42 20.86 18.14
CA PRO A 240 38.35 20.30 17.16
C PRO A 240 37.90 18.95 16.59
N VAL A 241 37.06 18.24 17.33
CA VAL A 241 36.56 16.91 17.02
C VAL A 241 35.06 16.90 17.29
N VAL A 242 34.29 16.49 16.27
CA VAL A 242 32.83 16.38 16.35
C VAL A 242 32.42 14.97 15.98
N GLN A 243 31.66 14.34 16.86
CA GLN A 243 31.02 13.07 16.59
C GLN A 243 29.56 13.30 16.19
N LEU A 244 29.18 12.88 14.98
CA LEU A 244 27.79 12.88 14.56
C LEU A 244 27.14 11.56 15.00
N GLN A 245 26.20 11.67 15.95
CA GLN A 245 25.35 10.59 16.39
C GLN A 245 23.94 10.83 15.88
N THR A 246 23.36 9.88 15.17
CA THR A 246 21.94 9.95 14.80
C THR A 246 21.33 8.57 14.82
N ASN A 247 20.10 8.49 15.29
CA ASN A 247 19.23 7.33 15.07
C ASN A 247 19.05 7.13 13.55
N PHE A 248 18.78 5.88 13.14
CA PHE A 248 18.65 5.44 11.74
C PHE A 248 18.04 6.50 10.79
N GLY A 249 18.77 6.84 9.72
CA GLY A 249 18.31 7.75 8.66
C GLY A 249 18.32 9.25 9.01
N GLY A 250 18.99 9.65 10.09
CA GLY A 250 18.92 11.00 10.67
C GLY A 250 19.89 12.08 10.14
N GLY A 251 20.44 11.95 8.92
CA GLY A 251 21.14 13.07 8.27
C GLY A 251 22.62 13.28 8.62
N LYS A 252 23.37 12.25 9.08
CA LYS A 252 24.84 12.30 9.29
C LYS A 252 25.59 12.72 8.04
N THR A 253 25.45 11.93 6.97
CA THR A 253 26.07 12.20 5.66
C THR A 253 25.59 13.53 5.09
N HIS A 254 24.33 13.91 5.33
CA HIS A 254 23.81 15.22 4.93
C HIS A 254 24.50 16.39 5.67
N SER A 255 24.74 16.25 6.98
CA SER A 255 25.47 17.25 7.77
C SER A 255 26.93 17.34 7.36
N MET A 256 27.56 16.21 7.04
CA MET A 256 28.91 16.18 6.46
C MET A 256 28.96 16.85 5.09
N LEU A 257 27.96 16.66 4.23
CA LEU A 257 27.85 17.38 2.96
C LEU A 257 27.68 18.89 3.16
N ALA A 258 26.90 19.31 4.15
CA ALA A 258 26.77 20.73 4.48
C ALA A 258 28.12 21.34 4.88
N LEU A 259 28.91 20.64 5.71
CA LEU A 259 30.29 21.03 6.05
C LEU A 259 31.21 21.03 4.82
N TYR A 260 31.13 19.99 3.98
CA TYR A 260 31.92 19.84 2.76
C TYR A 260 31.67 21.01 1.78
N HIS A 261 30.42 21.43 1.63
CA HIS A 261 30.03 22.55 0.77
C HIS A 261 30.33 23.91 1.39
N LEU A 262 30.16 24.06 2.71
CA LEU A 262 30.48 25.31 3.41
C LEU A 262 31.94 25.72 3.22
N PHE A 263 32.87 24.75 3.19
CA PHE A 263 34.29 25.01 2.98
C PHE A 263 34.77 24.78 1.52
N SER A 264 33.84 24.73 0.56
CA SER A 264 34.17 24.54 -0.86
C SER A 264 34.79 25.75 -1.54
N GLY A 265 34.72 26.94 -0.92
CA GLY A 265 35.17 28.20 -1.49
C GLY A 265 34.13 28.93 -2.34
N GLY A 266 32.84 28.55 -2.23
CA GLY A 266 31.73 29.29 -2.82
C GLY A 266 31.50 30.67 -2.20
N ASP A 267 30.67 31.48 -2.84
CA ASP A 267 30.25 32.79 -2.32
C ASP A 267 29.20 32.61 -1.22
N ALA A 268 29.38 33.28 -0.07
CA ALA A 268 28.47 33.18 1.07
C ALA A 268 27.05 33.64 0.71
N GLY A 269 26.92 34.71 -0.09
CA GLY A 269 25.62 35.26 -0.50
C GLY A 269 24.84 34.35 -1.45
N ALA A 270 25.51 33.39 -2.09
CA ALA A 270 24.86 32.39 -2.93
C ALA A 270 24.35 31.17 -2.12
N LEU A 271 24.80 31.01 -0.88
CA LEU A 271 24.43 29.90 0.00
C LEU A 271 23.35 30.35 1.00
N LEU A 272 22.10 29.99 0.72
CA LEU A 272 20.95 30.39 1.52
C LEU A 272 21.13 30.06 3.02
N GLY A 273 21.05 31.09 3.87
CA GLY A 273 21.16 30.98 5.32
C GLY A 273 22.59 30.99 5.88
N VAL A 274 23.63 31.02 5.03
CA VAL A 274 25.03 31.08 5.49
C VAL A 274 25.39 32.44 6.07
N ASP A 275 24.78 33.54 5.62
CA ASP A 275 25.00 34.86 6.20
C ASP A 275 24.65 34.92 7.70
N GLU A 276 23.55 34.28 8.09
CA GLU A 276 23.14 34.15 9.50
C GLU A 276 24.18 33.34 10.30
N LEU A 277 24.76 32.30 9.69
CA LEU A 277 25.81 31.48 10.31
C LEU A 277 27.11 32.26 10.50
N LEU A 278 27.51 33.07 9.50
CA LEU A 278 28.69 33.92 9.58
C LEU A 278 28.54 34.99 10.68
N ALA A 279 27.37 35.63 10.75
CA ALA A 279 27.04 36.58 11.80
C ALA A 279 27.08 35.93 13.19
N ALA A 280 26.47 34.75 13.36
CA ALA A 280 26.49 34.00 14.61
C ALA A 280 27.90 33.50 15.00
N ALA A 281 28.73 33.17 14.00
CA ALA A 281 30.11 32.75 14.20
C ALA A 281 31.05 33.92 14.54
N GLY A 282 30.66 35.16 14.22
CA GLY A 282 31.52 36.34 14.32
C GLY A 282 32.64 36.31 13.26
N VAL A 283 32.39 35.69 12.11
CA VAL A 283 33.36 35.51 11.04
C VAL A 283 32.97 36.39 9.84
N PRO A 284 33.84 37.31 9.38
CA PRO A 284 33.46 38.33 8.39
C PRO A 284 33.34 37.78 6.96
N LYS A 285 34.01 36.67 6.66
CA LYS A 285 34.01 36.04 5.33
C LYS A 285 34.11 34.53 5.47
N LEU A 286 33.41 33.82 4.59
CA LEU A 286 33.49 32.37 4.51
C LEU A 286 34.94 31.90 4.27
N PRO A 287 35.54 31.12 5.18
CA PRO A 287 36.89 30.63 5.00
C PRO A 287 36.91 29.43 4.03
N THR A 288 38.02 29.27 3.31
CA THR A 288 38.28 28.07 2.51
C THR A 288 39.12 27.08 3.31
N ALA A 289 38.77 25.81 3.27
CA ALA A 289 39.56 24.75 3.91
C ALA A 289 39.78 23.59 2.95
N ARG A 290 40.91 22.88 3.10
CA ARG A 290 41.12 21.61 2.42
C ARG A 290 40.18 20.56 3.00
N ARG A 291 39.53 19.78 2.13
CA ARG A 291 38.48 18.83 2.51
C ARG A 291 38.96 17.41 2.27
N VAL A 292 39.17 16.66 3.35
CA VAL A 292 39.50 15.23 3.31
C VAL A 292 38.22 14.44 3.58
N VAL A 293 37.95 13.44 2.74
CA VAL A 293 36.77 12.59 2.80
C VAL A 293 37.22 11.12 2.83
N LEU A 294 36.94 10.45 3.94
CA LEU A 294 37.21 9.04 4.15
C LEU A 294 35.89 8.30 4.36
N VAL A 295 35.51 7.42 3.44
CA VAL A 295 34.24 6.67 3.54
C VAL A 295 34.53 5.18 3.64
N GLY A 296 34.19 4.59 4.78
CA GLY A 296 34.66 3.26 5.17
C GLY A 296 34.14 2.10 4.34
N ASN A 297 33.01 2.26 3.66
CA ASN A 297 32.47 1.26 2.73
C ASN A 297 32.95 1.44 1.26
N LYS A 298 33.69 2.53 0.97
CA LYS A 298 34.25 2.80 -0.36
C LYS A 298 35.76 2.55 -0.42
N ILE A 299 36.48 2.80 0.67
CA ILE A 299 37.92 2.56 0.74
C ILE A 299 38.16 1.11 1.14
N SER A 300 38.88 0.36 0.30
CA SER A 300 39.22 -1.04 0.58
C SER A 300 40.40 -1.14 1.56
N PRO A 301 40.30 -1.92 2.65
CA PRO A 301 41.45 -2.24 3.50
C PRO A 301 42.39 -3.28 2.88
N GLY A 302 41.89 -4.09 1.95
CA GLY A 302 42.64 -5.20 1.35
C GLY A 302 43.42 -4.84 0.08
N ASN A 303 43.01 -3.77 -0.63
CA ASN A 303 43.54 -3.42 -1.93
C ASN A 303 44.09 -1.99 -1.96
N PRO A 304 45.39 -1.79 -2.24
CA PRO A 304 45.96 -0.47 -2.42
C PRO A 304 45.32 0.30 -3.58
N SER A 305 45.13 1.61 -3.40
CA SER A 305 44.60 2.52 -4.42
C SER A 305 45.74 3.26 -5.11
N ARG A 306 45.79 3.19 -6.45
CA ARG A 306 46.70 4.03 -7.25
C ARG A 306 46.00 5.34 -7.60
N LYS A 307 46.61 6.46 -7.22
CA LYS A 307 46.11 7.82 -7.45
C LYS A 307 46.49 8.36 -8.83
N SER A 308 45.84 9.44 -9.24
CA SER A 308 46.07 10.09 -10.54
C SER A 308 47.50 10.58 -10.76
N ASP A 309 48.21 10.92 -9.68
CA ASP A 309 49.62 11.32 -9.69
C ASP A 309 50.61 10.13 -9.61
N GLY A 310 50.09 8.90 -9.68
CA GLY A 310 50.86 7.66 -9.59
C GLY A 310 51.16 7.17 -8.18
N THR A 311 50.80 7.93 -7.14
CA THR A 311 50.99 7.55 -5.73
C THR A 311 50.21 6.28 -5.41
N LEU A 312 50.86 5.33 -4.74
CA LEU A 312 50.23 4.10 -4.27
C LEU A 312 49.90 4.25 -2.80
N VAL A 313 48.61 4.32 -2.47
CA VAL A 313 48.09 4.50 -1.11
C VAL A 313 47.51 3.18 -0.60
N ARG A 314 47.89 2.75 0.61
CA ARG A 314 47.44 1.47 1.20
C ARG A 314 46.45 1.63 2.35
N THR A 315 46.51 2.75 3.06
CA THR A 315 45.88 2.93 4.38
C THR A 315 45.00 4.18 4.44
N LEU A 316 44.13 4.28 5.46
CA LEU A 316 43.31 5.48 5.69
C LEU A 316 44.14 6.74 5.97
N TRP A 317 45.26 6.62 6.69
CA TRP A 317 46.13 7.77 6.94
C TRP A 317 46.94 8.18 5.71
N GLY A 318 47.33 7.21 4.87
CA GLY A 318 47.89 7.49 3.55
C GLY A 318 46.89 8.23 2.66
N GLU A 319 45.63 7.80 2.67
CA GLU A 319 44.54 8.47 1.95
C GLU A 319 44.34 9.90 2.45
N LEU A 320 44.31 10.08 3.77
CA LEU A 320 44.19 11.38 4.41
C LEU A 320 45.32 12.32 3.98
N ALA A 321 46.57 11.86 4.06
CA ALA A 321 47.72 12.68 3.71
C ALA A 321 47.70 13.05 2.22
N TRP A 322 47.39 12.09 1.34
CA TRP A 322 47.30 12.35 -0.10
C TRP A 322 46.16 13.32 -0.44
N GLN A 323 44.97 13.19 0.14
CA GLN A 323 43.89 14.16 -0.11
C GLN A 323 44.21 15.54 0.46
N LEU A 324 44.98 15.62 1.55
CA LEU A 324 45.34 16.88 2.19
C LEU A 324 46.37 17.68 1.39
N GLY A 325 47.41 17.04 0.82
CA GLY A 325 48.49 17.76 0.13
C GLY A 325 49.13 17.02 -1.06
N GLY A 326 48.47 16.00 -1.59
CA GLY A 326 48.96 15.18 -2.69
C GLY A 326 50.22 14.40 -2.31
N ARG A 327 51.07 14.16 -3.30
CA ARG A 327 52.34 13.43 -3.14
C ARG A 327 53.27 14.02 -2.08
N GLU A 328 53.31 15.34 -1.91
CA GLU A 328 54.18 16.01 -0.93
C GLU A 328 53.77 15.66 0.51
N ALA A 329 52.49 15.75 0.83
CA ALA A 329 51.96 15.37 2.13
C ALA A 329 52.08 13.85 2.36
N PHE A 330 51.79 13.03 1.35
CA PHE A 330 51.94 11.58 1.43
C PHE A 330 53.38 11.15 1.73
N ALA A 331 54.38 11.85 1.21
CA ALA A 331 55.79 11.54 1.47
C ALA A 331 56.15 11.57 2.96
N ARG A 332 55.42 12.30 3.80
CA ARG A 332 55.64 12.32 5.26
C ARG A 332 55.15 11.06 5.98
N VAL A 333 54.24 10.31 5.37
CA VAL A 333 53.63 9.10 5.96
C VAL A 333 53.88 7.85 5.11
N VAL A 334 54.76 7.92 4.11
CA VAL A 334 55.00 6.83 3.15
C VAL A 334 55.50 5.56 3.82
N GLU A 335 56.37 5.69 4.83
CA GLU A 335 56.86 4.54 5.60
C GLU A 335 55.76 3.92 6.45
N ASP A 336 54.93 4.75 7.08
CA ASP A 336 53.81 4.32 7.91
C ASP A 336 52.70 3.65 7.10
N ASP A 337 52.39 4.19 5.92
CA ASP A 337 51.48 3.59 4.93
C ASP A 337 52.03 2.25 4.42
N ALA A 338 53.33 2.17 4.11
CA ALA A 338 53.95 0.94 3.64
C ALA A 338 54.03 -0.15 4.72
N ARG A 339 54.27 0.24 5.97
CA ARG A 339 54.30 -0.67 7.12
C ARG A 339 52.93 -0.90 7.74
N ALA A 340 51.88 -0.26 7.24
CA ALA A 340 50.54 -0.29 7.81
C ALA A 340 50.53 -0.05 9.33
N THR A 341 51.17 1.04 9.81
CA THR A 341 51.21 1.44 11.22
C THR A 341 50.77 2.90 11.42
N SER A 342 50.31 3.26 12.61
CA SER A 342 49.79 4.61 12.89
C SER A 342 50.91 5.66 12.81
N PRO A 343 50.74 6.77 12.06
CA PRO A 343 51.77 7.78 11.84
C PRO A 343 52.02 8.73 13.04
N GLY A 344 51.25 8.60 14.14
CA GLY A 344 51.46 9.41 15.35
C GLY A 344 51.37 10.93 15.11
N ASP A 345 52.31 11.69 15.69
CA ASP A 345 52.34 13.17 15.66
C ASP A 345 52.58 13.77 14.27
N ALA A 346 53.01 12.97 13.28
CA ALA A 346 53.16 13.42 11.90
C ALA A 346 51.83 13.96 11.33
N LEU A 347 50.68 13.47 11.83
CA LEU A 347 49.36 14.00 11.47
C LEU A 347 49.17 15.45 11.89
N ARG A 348 49.61 15.83 13.10
CA ARG A 348 49.53 17.22 13.60
C ARG A 348 50.38 18.14 12.74
N GLU A 349 51.58 17.72 12.38
CA GLU A 349 52.45 18.48 11.48
C GLU A 349 51.80 18.68 10.11
N LEU A 350 51.21 17.62 9.54
CA LEU A 350 50.49 17.67 8.28
C LEU A 350 49.31 18.66 8.32
N PHE A 351 48.49 18.62 9.37
CA PHE A 351 47.37 19.54 9.54
C PHE A 351 47.81 21.00 9.67
N ASN A 352 48.93 21.26 10.35
CA ASN A 352 49.46 22.62 10.47
C ASN A 352 50.15 23.12 9.19
N ALA A 353 50.79 22.22 8.44
CA ALA A 353 51.49 22.57 7.20
C ALA A 353 50.54 22.80 6.02
N HIS A 354 49.44 22.06 5.95
CA HIS A 354 48.49 22.10 4.83
C HIS A 354 47.10 22.66 5.19
N GLY A 355 46.89 23.08 6.45
CA GLY A 355 45.64 23.68 6.92
C GLY A 355 45.41 25.12 6.43
N PRO A 356 44.20 25.69 6.63
CA PRO A 356 43.06 25.12 7.33
C PRO A 356 42.45 23.89 6.63
N CYS A 357 42.03 22.89 7.40
CA CYS A 357 41.49 21.64 6.86
C CYS A 357 40.33 21.06 7.66
N ILE A 358 39.47 20.32 6.97
CA ILE A 358 38.40 19.52 7.54
C ILE A 358 38.57 18.06 7.11
N VAL A 359 38.47 17.15 8.07
CA VAL A 359 38.55 15.70 7.85
C VAL A 359 37.18 15.10 8.17
N LEU A 360 36.51 14.57 7.15
CA LEU A 360 35.19 13.95 7.24
C LEU A 360 35.36 12.43 7.12
N ILE A 361 34.99 11.69 8.17
CA ILE A 361 35.06 10.22 8.19
C ILE A 361 33.65 9.65 8.32
N ASP A 362 33.12 9.14 7.21
CA ASP A 362 31.82 8.46 7.18
C ASP A 362 31.99 6.93 7.24
N GLU A 363 31.05 6.25 7.89
CA GLU A 363 31.02 4.77 8.00
C GLU A 363 32.33 4.13 8.50
N TRP A 364 33.01 4.73 9.49
CA TRP A 364 34.31 4.21 9.99
C TRP A 364 34.18 2.79 10.55
N VAL A 365 33.08 2.47 11.24
CA VAL A 365 32.80 1.11 11.74
C VAL A 365 32.81 0.09 10.60
N ALA A 366 32.27 0.46 9.42
CA ALA A 366 32.24 -0.41 8.25
C ALA A 366 33.64 -0.71 7.70
N TYR A 367 34.59 0.23 7.81
CA TYR A 367 35.99 -0.02 7.50
C TYR A 367 36.64 -0.92 8.55
N ALA A 368 36.51 -0.56 9.83
CA ALA A 368 37.19 -1.24 10.93
C ALA A 368 36.78 -2.72 11.04
N ARG A 369 35.51 -3.06 10.82
CA ARG A 369 35.03 -4.45 10.90
C ARG A 369 35.58 -5.38 9.82
N GLN A 370 36.13 -4.83 8.73
CA GLN A 370 36.76 -5.61 7.66
C GLN A 370 38.21 -6.00 7.98
N LEU A 371 38.82 -5.41 9.02
CA LEU A 371 40.19 -5.70 9.41
C LEU A 371 40.27 -6.89 10.36
N HIS A 372 41.41 -7.56 10.33
CA HIS A 372 41.68 -8.75 11.12
C HIS A 372 42.61 -8.42 12.30
N ASP A 373 42.68 -9.33 13.28
CA ASP A 373 43.62 -9.21 14.40
C ASP A 373 45.07 -9.45 13.95
N GLN A 374 45.26 -10.16 12.84
CA GLN A 374 46.56 -10.34 12.19
C GLN A 374 46.80 -9.22 11.19
N LYS A 375 48.08 -8.91 10.97
CA LYS A 375 48.50 -7.88 10.02
C LYS A 375 48.67 -8.45 8.61
N ASP A 376 47.59 -9.00 8.08
CA ASP A 376 47.53 -9.67 6.77
C ASP A 376 47.00 -8.77 5.65
N LEU A 377 46.39 -7.63 5.99
CA LEU A 377 45.85 -6.66 5.04
C LEU A 377 46.74 -5.39 4.92
N PRO A 378 46.84 -4.78 3.73
CA PRO A 378 47.57 -3.52 3.53
C PRO A 378 47.07 -2.35 4.39
N GLY A 379 45.80 -2.35 4.80
CA GLY A 379 45.19 -1.35 5.68
C GLY A 379 45.58 -1.49 7.16
N GLY A 380 46.37 -2.49 7.53
CA GLY A 380 46.79 -2.78 8.89
C GLY A 380 45.92 -3.83 9.58
N ASP A 381 46.01 -3.91 10.89
CA ASP A 381 45.19 -4.77 11.74
C ASP A 381 44.13 -3.97 12.50
N PHE A 382 43.25 -4.69 13.19
CA PHE A 382 42.16 -4.13 13.97
C PHE A 382 42.65 -3.18 15.07
N GLU A 383 43.72 -3.53 15.79
CA GLU A 383 44.29 -2.72 16.89
C GLU A 383 44.95 -1.43 16.40
N THR A 384 45.62 -1.49 15.25
CA THR A 384 46.29 -0.35 14.62
C THR A 384 45.28 0.75 14.26
N GLN A 385 44.05 0.40 13.89
CA GLN A 385 43.02 1.40 13.60
C GLN A 385 42.61 2.22 14.83
N PHE A 386 42.55 1.62 16.02
CA PHE A 386 42.24 2.38 17.23
C PHE A 386 43.41 3.27 17.64
N SER A 387 44.64 2.79 17.44
CA SER A 387 45.85 3.60 17.62
C SER A 387 45.87 4.79 16.64
N PHE A 388 45.43 4.58 15.39
CA PHE A 388 45.25 5.66 14.42
C PHE A 388 44.13 6.62 14.84
N ALA A 389 42.97 6.11 15.28
CA ALA A 389 41.87 6.95 15.74
C ALA A 389 42.27 7.86 16.91
N GLN A 390 43.06 7.34 17.84
CA GLN A 390 43.59 8.10 18.97
C GLN A 390 44.57 9.18 18.49
N ALA A 391 45.56 8.80 17.67
CA ALA A 391 46.54 9.73 17.13
C ALA A 391 45.89 10.84 16.29
N LEU A 392 44.88 10.49 15.49
CA LEU A 392 44.13 11.42 14.66
C LEU A 392 43.35 12.44 15.50
N THR A 393 42.64 11.96 16.53
CA THR A 393 41.84 12.78 17.44
C THR A 393 42.72 13.77 18.21
N GLU A 394 43.84 13.30 18.78
CA GLU A 394 44.80 14.15 19.50
C GLU A 394 45.50 15.15 18.56
N SER A 395 45.88 14.71 17.36
CA SER A 395 46.50 15.58 16.36
C SER A 395 45.55 16.69 15.90
N ALA A 396 44.26 16.39 15.73
CA ALA A 396 43.24 17.38 15.36
C ALA A 396 43.02 18.42 16.48
N LYS A 397 43.07 18.00 17.76
CA LYS A 397 42.99 18.90 18.93
C LYS A 397 44.18 19.88 18.99
N LEU A 398 45.39 19.36 18.75
CA LEU A 398 46.63 20.15 18.83
C LEU A 398 46.93 20.97 17.57
N ALA A 399 46.28 20.68 16.45
CA ALA A 399 46.38 21.49 15.24
C ALA A 399 45.65 22.82 15.39
N LYS A 400 46.13 23.86 14.69
CA LYS A 400 45.59 25.23 14.80
C LYS A 400 44.19 25.36 14.19
N ASN A 401 44.03 24.95 12.93
CA ASN A 401 42.82 25.14 12.13
C ASN A 401 42.39 23.82 11.48
N CYS A 402 42.21 22.78 12.29
CA CYS A 402 41.76 21.46 11.84
C CYS A 402 40.45 21.08 12.53
N LEU A 403 39.47 20.62 11.75
CA LEU A 403 38.21 20.06 12.24
C LEU A 403 38.11 18.60 11.80
N LEU A 404 37.99 17.68 12.76
CA LEU A 404 37.70 16.27 12.52
C LEU A 404 36.22 16.00 12.79
N VAL A 405 35.50 15.42 11.82
CA VAL A 405 34.10 15.05 11.97
C VAL A 405 33.94 13.57 11.65
N VAL A 406 33.36 12.81 12.57
CA VAL A 406 33.20 11.36 12.45
C VAL A 406 31.74 10.97 12.57
N SER A 407 31.26 10.11 11.68
CA SER A 407 29.92 9.50 11.72
C SER A 407 30.01 8.13 12.41
N LEU A 408 29.26 7.95 13.50
CA LEU A 408 29.13 6.65 14.18
C LEU A 408 27.62 6.27 14.30
N PRO A 409 27.26 4.97 14.17
CA PRO A 409 25.93 4.47 14.49
C PRO A 409 25.52 4.81 15.94
N ALA A 410 24.23 5.13 16.14
CA ALA A 410 23.66 5.29 17.47
C ALA A 410 23.13 3.92 17.92
N SER A 411 23.82 3.26 18.87
CA SER A 411 23.32 2.05 19.52
C SER A 411 22.90 2.38 20.96
N ASP A 412 21.64 2.14 21.30
CA ASP A 412 21.22 2.15 22.70
C ASP A 412 21.84 0.95 23.43
N SER A 413 22.10 1.13 24.72
CA SER A 413 22.79 0.16 25.57
C SER A 413 22.17 -1.25 25.58
N PRO A 414 22.92 -2.31 25.96
CA PRO A 414 22.52 -3.72 25.89
C PRO A 414 21.27 -4.13 26.70
N GLU A 415 20.63 -3.21 27.42
CA GLU A 415 19.49 -3.49 28.32
C GLU A 415 18.12 -3.25 27.68
N SER A 416 18.05 -2.73 26.44
CA SER A 416 16.77 -2.48 25.77
C SER A 416 16.29 -3.69 24.95
N PRO A 417 15.03 -4.14 25.10
CA PRO A 417 14.45 -5.27 24.34
C PRO A 417 14.30 -5.01 22.82
N HIS A 418 14.76 -3.87 22.32
CA HIS A 418 14.73 -3.46 20.91
C HIS A 418 16.04 -3.72 20.14
N ALA A 419 17.05 -4.35 20.77
CA ALA A 419 18.41 -4.52 20.22
C ALA A 419 18.53 -5.38 18.93
N ALA A 420 17.48 -6.07 18.49
CA ALA A 420 17.53 -6.96 17.32
C ALA A 420 17.61 -6.22 15.97
N GLY A 421 17.19 -4.94 15.90
CA GLY A 421 17.32 -4.12 14.69
C GLY A 421 18.73 -3.54 14.47
N ASP A 422 19.51 -3.41 15.54
CA ASP A 422 20.82 -2.72 15.54
C ASP A 422 21.95 -3.63 15.05
N ASP A 423 21.78 -4.95 15.11
CA ASP A 423 22.77 -5.93 14.65
C ASP A 423 23.06 -5.84 13.14
N GLU A 424 22.07 -5.38 12.37
CA GLU A 424 22.15 -5.28 10.91
C GLU A 424 22.97 -4.06 10.44
N GLU A 425 22.94 -2.93 11.16
CA GLU A 425 23.73 -1.73 10.84
C GLU A 425 25.19 -1.86 11.29
N VAL A 426 25.39 -2.46 12.46
CA VAL A 426 26.72 -2.61 13.06
C VAL A 426 27.48 -3.78 12.42
N GLY A 427 26.78 -4.79 11.90
CA GLY A 427 27.39 -5.91 11.16
C GLY A 427 27.92 -7.02 12.08
N GLY A 428 27.18 -7.36 13.13
CA GLY A 428 27.49 -8.43 14.08
C GLY A 428 28.50 -8.07 15.18
N GLU A 429 29.03 -9.10 15.87
CA GLU A 429 29.87 -8.95 17.07
C GLU A 429 31.12 -8.08 16.86
N ARG A 430 31.83 -8.27 15.74
CA ARG A 430 33.02 -7.48 15.40
C ARG A 430 32.69 -6.00 15.17
N GLY A 431 31.56 -5.72 14.55
CA GLY A 431 31.06 -4.36 14.39
C GLY A 431 30.78 -3.70 15.74
N ARG A 432 30.15 -4.42 16.68
CA ARG A 432 29.85 -3.92 18.03
C ARG A 432 31.14 -3.61 18.79
N ALA A 433 32.12 -4.50 18.69
CA ALA A 433 33.44 -4.28 19.27
C ALA A 433 34.13 -3.04 18.68
N ALA A 434 34.05 -2.85 17.35
CA ALA A 434 34.61 -1.69 16.67
C ALA A 434 33.93 -0.38 17.10
N LEU A 435 32.59 -0.35 17.14
CA LEU A 435 31.80 0.79 17.57
C LEU A 435 32.13 1.20 19.01
N LEU A 436 32.14 0.24 19.94
CA LEU A 436 32.42 0.48 21.35
C LEU A 436 33.82 1.10 21.54
N ARG A 437 34.83 0.54 20.86
CA ARG A 437 36.21 1.01 20.95
C ARG A 437 36.40 2.39 20.29
N LEU A 438 35.85 2.61 19.10
CA LEU A 438 35.91 3.94 18.44
C LEU A 438 35.25 5.00 19.31
N ARG A 439 34.11 4.69 19.93
CA ARG A 439 33.42 5.60 20.87
C ARG A 439 34.29 5.93 22.09
N ASN A 440 34.98 4.95 22.65
CA ASN A 440 35.88 5.17 23.79
C ASN A 440 37.09 6.04 23.42
N VAL A 441 37.63 5.89 22.21
CA VAL A 441 38.81 6.64 21.74
C VAL A 441 38.47 8.08 21.36
N ILE A 442 37.36 8.31 20.65
CA ILE A 442 36.93 9.64 20.22
C ILE A 442 36.44 10.47 21.42
N GLY A 443 35.94 9.79 22.46
CA GLY A 443 35.58 10.37 23.75
C GLY A 443 34.25 11.15 23.77
N ARG A 444 33.73 11.43 24.98
CA ARG A 444 32.54 12.27 25.22
C ARG A 444 32.87 13.75 24.95
N LEU A 445 32.89 14.15 23.69
CA LEU A 445 32.75 15.54 23.29
C LEU A 445 31.35 15.72 22.70
N ASP A 446 30.36 15.55 23.59
CA ASP A 446 28.95 15.68 23.25
C ASP A 446 28.58 17.17 23.16
N ALA A 447 28.58 17.73 21.94
CA ALA A 447 27.47 18.62 21.63
C ALA A 447 26.27 17.69 21.44
N PRO A 448 25.26 17.67 22.32
CA PRO A 448 24.12 16.77 22.18
C PRO A 448 23.49 17.02 20.80
N TRP A 449 23.61 16.03 19.91
CA TRP A 449 23.00 16.11 18.59
C TRP A 449 21.53 15.74 18.74
N THR A 450 20.67 16.75 18.75
CA THR A 450 19.22 16.55 18.79
C THR A 450 18.70 16.19 17.40
N PRO A 451 17.92 15.09 17.27
CA PRO A 451 17.13 14.84 16.07
C PRO A 451 16.23 16.04 15.77
N ALA A 452 15.95 16.27 14.49
CA ALA A 452 15.02 17.32 14.08
C ALA A 452 13.66 17.15 14.78
N THR A 453 13.10 18.25 15.27
CA THR A 453 11.74 18.27 15.82
C THR A 453 10.71 17.97 14.72
N ALA A 454 9.45 17.69 15.11
CA ALA A 454 8.39 17.48 14.12
C ALA A 454 8.23 18.73 13.23
N GLU A 455 8.27 19.92 13.85
CA GLU A 455 8.19 21.22 13.21
C GLU A 455 9.32 21.44 12.19
N GLU A 456 10.56 21.10 12.54
CA GLU A 456 11.69 21.14 11.60
C GLU A 456 11.55 20.10 10.48
N GLY A 457 10.97 18.94 10.79
CA GLY A 457 10.61 17.92 9.82
C GLY A 457 9.69 18.46 8.72
N PHE A 458 8.75 19.34 9.06
CA PHE A 458 7.84 19.96 8.09
C PHE A 458 8.62 20.77 7.05
N GLU A 459 9.54 21.62 7.52
CA GLU A 459 10.37 22.46 6.66
C GLU A 459 11.34 21.66 5.80
N ILE A 460 11.91 20.58 6.34
CA ILE A 460 12.76 19.64 5.58
C ILE A 460 11.97 19.05 4.41
N VAL A 461 10.77 18.53 4.68
CA VAL A 461 9.92 17.90 3.65
C VAL A 461 9.45 18.94 2.63
N ARG A 462 9.03 20.13 3.09
CA ARG A 462 8.59 21.22 2.22
C ARG A 462 9.68 21.63 1.22
N ARG A 463 10.91 21.92 1.69
CA ARG A 463 12.01 22.35 0.82
C ARG A 463 12.49 21.27 -0.14
N ARG A 464 12.43 20.00 0.29
CA ARG A 464 12.87 18.86 -0.52
C ARG A 464 11.88 18.44 -1.58
N LEU A 465 10.58 18.58 -1.33
CA LEU A 465 9.54 18.08 -2.24
C LEU A 465 8.87 19.17 -3.07
N PHE A 466 8.93 20.44 -2.64
CA PHE A 466 8.29 21.57 -3.32
C PHE A 466 9.27 22.67 -3.72
N GLU A 467 8.94 23.33 -4.84
CA GLU A 467 9.61 24.54 -5.28
C GLU A 467 9.31 25.72 -4.31
N PRO A 468 10.22 26.69 -4.18
CA PRO A 468 9.96 27.90 -3.41
C PRO A 468 8.73 28.65 -3.93
N MET A 469 7.88 29.11 -3.02
CA MET A 469 6.80 30.04 -3.37
C MET A 469 7.41 31.42 -3.67
N LEU A 470 7.25 31.91 -4.90
CA LEU A 470 7.83 33.19 -5.34
C LEU A 470 6.79 34.31 -5.40
N ASP A 471 5.51 34.00 -5.59
CA ASP A 471 4.44 34.98 -5.70
C ASP A 471 3.91 35.39 -4.31
N PRO A 472 3.99 36.68 -3.92
CA PRO A 472 3.40 37.20 -2.68
C PRO A 472 1.92 36.86 -2.50
N GLU A 473 1.15 36.73 -3.58
CA GLU A 473 -0.27 36.36 -3.52
C GLU A 473 -0.44 34.91 -3.04
N HIS A 474 0.45 33.99 -3.43
CA HIS A 474 0.38 32.61 -2.95
C HIS A 474 0.58 32.52 -1.43
N PHE A 475 1.43 33.36 -0.84
CA PHE A 475 1.60 33.44 0.62
C PHE A 475 0.33 33.91 1.33
N LYS A 476 -0.37 34.90 0.77
CA LYS A 476 -1.66 35.34 1.33
C LYS A 476 -2.71 34.24 1.26
N GLN A 477 -2.80 33.55 0.13
CA GLN A 477 -3.77 32.46 -0.05
C GLN A 477 -3.49 31.27 0.87
N ARG A 478 -2.20 30.94 1.09
CA ARG A 478 -1.78 29.99 2.13
C ARG A 478 -2.32 30.40 3.50
N ASP A 479 -2.13 31.67 3.88
CA ASP A 479 -2.56 32.16 5.19
C ASP A 479 -4.09 32.14 5.33
N VAL A 480 -4.83 32.41 4.25
CA VAL A 480 -6.30 32.24 4.20
C VAL A 480 -6.69 30.78 4.45
N VAL A 481 -6.02 29.82 3.81
CA VAL A 481 -6.28 28.39 4.02
C VAL A 481 -6.00 28.00 5.48
N ALA A 482 -4.81 28.34 6.00
CA ALA A 482 -4.44 28.02 7.37
C ALA A 482 -5.42 28.61 8.40
N ARG A 483 -5.85 29.86 8.18
CA ARG A 483 -6.85 30.53 9.01
C ARG A 483 -8.21 29.84 8.94
N ALA A 484 -8.68 29.43 7.76
CA ALA A 484 -9.95 28.73 7.62
C ALA A 484 -9.99 27.39 8.38
N PHE A 485 -8.88 26.64 8.37
CA PHE A 485 -8.73 25.43 9.19
C PHE A 485 -8.72 25.76 10.69
N HIS A 486 -7.97 26.78 11.10
CA HIS A 486 -7.96 27.20 12.51
C HIS A 486 -9.34 27.68 12.99
N GLU A 487 -10.09 28.42 12.16
CA GLU A 487 -11.46 28.87 12.45
C GLU A 487 -12.44 27.69 12.58
N LEU A 488 -12.30 26.64 11.75
CA LEU A 488 -13.05 25.40 11.91
C LEU A 488 -12.82 24.78 13.30
N TYR A 489 -11.56 24.66 13.73
CA TYR A 489 -11.21 24.09 15.03
C TYR A 489 -11.68 24.95 16.20
N LEU A 490 -11.54 26.27 16.07
CA LEU A 490 -11.98 27.24 17.06
C LEU A 490 -13.51 27.25 17.22
N GLY A 491 -14.25 27.14 16.11
CA GLY A 491 -15.71 27.16 16.09
C GLY A 491 -16.36 25.87 16.62
N GLN A 492 -15.63 24.75 16.60
CA GLN A 492 -16.14 23.43 17.00
C GLN A 492 -15.21 22.72 18.00
N ARG A 493 -14.76 23.43 19.05
CA ARG A 493 -13.74 22.93 20.02
C ARG A 493 -14.04 21.58 20.66
N ALA A 494 -15.32 21.22 20.80
CA ALA A 494 -15.73 19.93 21.38
C ALA A 494 -15.39 18.73 20.48
N GLU A 495 -15.27 18.96 19.17
CA GLU A 495 -15.07 17.95 18.13
C GLU A 495 -13.59 17.69 17.79
N PHE A 496 -12.68 18.55 18.26
CA PHE A 496 -11.25 18.52 17.92
C PHE A 496 -10.35 18.48 19.17
N PRO A 497 -9.08 18.07 19.04
CA PRO A 497 -8.12 18.14 20.15
C PRO A 497 -7.93 19.58 20.66
N ALA A 498 -7.69 19.73 21.96
CA ALA A 498 -7.66 21.05 22.62
C ALA A 498 -6.58 21.97 22.02
N GLU A 499 -5.42 21.39 21.70
CA GLU A 499 -4.27 22.10 21.12
C GLU A 499 -4.59 22.76 19.77
N CYS A 500 -5.61 22.29 19.03
CA CYS A 500 -5.95 22.83 17.70
C CYS A 500 -6.61 24.21 17.77
N SER A 501 -7.13 24.58 18.94
CA SER A 501 -7.79 25.87 19.19
C SER A 501 -6.83 26.97 19.67
N GLU A 502 -5.56 26.64 19.89
CA GLU A 502 -4.51 27.57 20.31
C GLU A 502 -3.91 28.31 19.11
N SER A 503 -3.45 29.56 19.31
CA SER A 503 -2.86 30.39 18.25
C SER A 503 -1.64 29.75 17.60
N ASP A 504 -0.87 28.99 18.38
CA ASP A 504 0.36 28.34 17.93
C ASP A 504 0.05 27.27 16.87
N TYR A 505 -1.14 26.67 16.89
CA TYR A 505 -1.57 25.69 15.90
C TYR A 505 -1.79 26.33 14.52
N GLU A 506 -2.29 27.57 14.45
CA GLU A 506 -2.35 28.32 13.17
C GLU A 506 -0.94 28.56 12.61
N GLY A 507 0.04 28.82 13.48
CA GLY A 507 1.46 28.87 13.12
C GLY A 507 1.94 27.55 12.51
N ARG A 508 1.61 26.41 13.13
CA ARG A 508 1.95 25.06 12.62
C ARG A 508 1.30 24.79 11.25
N LEU A 509 0.03 25.17 11.05
CA LEU A 509 -0.66 25.05 9.76
C LEU A 509 0.04 25.83 8.65
N ARG A 510 0.48 27.06 8.92
CA ARG A 510 1.23 27.89 7.95
C ARG A 510 2.59 27.32 7.62
N ALA A 511 3.31 26.81 8.62
CA ALA A 511 4.65 26.24 8.43
C ALA A 511 4.62 24.89 7.70
N ALA A 512 3.61 24.05 7.98
CA ALA A 512 3.49 22.73 7.38
C ALA A 512 2.91 22.74 5.95
N TYR A 513 2.30 23.85 5.53
CA TYR A 513 1.65 23.98 4.23
C TYR A 513 2.57 23.55 3.07
N PRO A 514 2.09 22.71 2.12
CA PRO A 514 0.69 22.32 1.88
C PRO A 514 0.20 21.09 2.65
N ILE A 515 0.99 20.55 3.57
CA ILE A 515 0.69 19.31 4.30
C ILE A 515 0.12 19.66 5.68
N HIS A 516 -0.94 18.96 6.08
CA HIS A 516 -1.54 19.16 7.39
C HIS A 516 -0.64 18.60 8.51
N PRO A 517 -0.42 19.33 9.63
CA PRO A 517 0.47 18.90 10.72
C PRO A 517 0.20 17.49 11.24
N GLU A 518 -1.08 17.09 11.28
CA GLU A 518 -1.49 15.74 11.68
C GLU A 518 -0.81 14.63 10.86
N VAL A 519 -0.54 14.81 9.55
CA VAL A 519 0.16 13.79 8.74
C VAL A 519 1.55 13.52 9.34
N PHE A 520 2.28 14.58 9.63
CA PHE A 520 3.62 14.46 10.17
C PHE A 520 3.64 14.03 11.63
N ASP A 521 2.68 14.46 12.44
CA ASP A 521 2.54 13.98 13.81
C ASP A 521 2.36 12.45 13.83
N ARG A 522 1.58 11.88 12.90
CA ARG A 522 1.47 10.42 12.75
C ARG A 522 2.78 9.79 12.25
N LEU A 523 3.41 10.35 11.22
CA LEU A 523 4.61 9.74 10.63
C LEU A 523 5.86 9.83 11.52
N TYR A 524 6.11 10.95 12.21
CA TYR A 524 7.30 11.11 13.05
C TYR A 524 7.13 10.49 14.44
N ARG A 525 5.93 10.51 15.02
CA ARG A 525 5.68 9.94 16.37
C ARG A 525 5.35 8.46 16.28
N ASP A 526 4.34 8.10 15.49
CA ASP A 526 3.82 6.73 15.49
C ASP A 526 4.61 5.83 14.53
N TRP A 527 4.82 6.24 13.27
CA TRP A 527 5.64 5.45 12.35
C TRP A 527 7.13 5.50 12.72
N GLY A 528 7.58 6.60 13.30
CA GLY A 528 8.95 6.78 13.78
C GLY A 528 9.36 5.87 14.96
N SER A 529 8.41 5.15 15.57
CA SER A 529 8.69 4.10 16.56
C SER A 529 8.94 2.72 15.95
N LEU A 530 8.67 2.53 14.65
CA LEU A 530 8.94 1.25 13.97
C LEU A 530 10.45 1.08 13.75
N PRO A 531 11.06 -0.06 14.15
CA PRO A 531 12.51 -0.26 14.06
C PRO A 531 13.09 -0.09 12.65
N LYS A 532 12.35 -0.52 11.63
CA LYS A 532 12.78 -0.43 10.22
C LYS A 532 12.46 0.93 9.58
N PHE A 533 11.68 1.79 10.24
CA PHE A 533 11.23 3.06 9.67
C PHE A 533 12.28 4.15 9.87
N GLN A 534 12.93 4.52 8.78
CA GLN A 534 13.95 5.56 8.76
C GLN A 534 13.29 6.93 8.79
N ARG A 535 12.93 7.43 9.98
CA ARG A 535 12.11 8.64 10.24
C ARG A 535 12.08 9.66 9.09
N THR A 536 13.18 10.37 8.81
CA THR A 536 13.19 11.43 7.77
C THR A 536 13.16 10.88 6.35
N ARG A 537 13.94 9.83 6.04
CA ARG A 537 14.03 9.27 4.68
C ARG A 537 12.76 8.53 4.25
N GLY A 538 12.16 7.78 5.19
CA GLY A 538 10.89 7.09 5.01
C GLY A 538 9.75 8.09 4.77
N VAL A 539 9.70 9.17 5.56
CA VAL A 539 8.73 10.26 5.34
C VAL A 539 8.91 10.90 3.96
N LEU A 540 10.14 11.28 3.57
CA LEU A 540 10.38 11.90 2.26
C LEU A 540 9.95 10.98 1.11
N ARG A 541 10.27 9.69 1.18
CA ARG A 541 9.94 8.71 0.13
C ARG A 541 8.43 8.44 0.03
N LEU A 542 7.75 8.32 1.17
CA LEU A 542 6.30 8.20 1.22
C LEU A 542 5.63 9.46 0.68
N MET A 543 6.02 10.63 1.18
CA MET A 543 5.41 11.89 0.77
C MET A 543 5.69 12.24 -0.69
N ALA A 544 6.87 11.93 -1.23
CA ALA A 544 7.13 12.07 -2.66
C ALA A 544 6.14 11.24 -3.50
N SER A 545 5.87 10.00 -3.09
CA SER A 545 4.91 9.12 -3.76
C SER A 545 3.47 9.61 -3.65
N VAL A 546 3.09 10.09 -2.46
CA VAL A 546 1.77 10.69 -2.20
C VAL A 546 1.57 11.94 -3.05
N ILE A 547 2.52 12.88 -3.02
CA ILE A 547 2.44 14.15 -3.74
C ILE A 547 2.40 13.91 -5.24
N HIS A 548 3.25 13.02 -5.76
CA HIS A 548 3.23 12.65 -7.17
C HIS A 548 1.86 12.11 -7.60
N CYS A 549 1.31 11.16 -6.83
CA CYS A 549 0.00 10.56 -7.11
C CYS A 549 -1.13 11.61 -7.06
N LEU A 550 -1.13 12.48 -6.04
CA LEU A 550 -2.12 13.55 -5.92
C LEU A 550 -1.99 14.60 -7.05
N TRP A 551 -0.76 14.91 -7.46
CA TRP A 551 -0.48 15.83 -8.56
C TRP A 551 -0.98 15.28 -9.89
N GLU A 552 -0.71 13.99 -10.16
CA GLU A 552 -1.17 13.26 -11.35
C GLU A 552 -2.70 13.17 -11.42
N ARG A 553 -3.36 12.85 -10.29
CA ARG A 553 -4.83 12.78 -10.18
C ARG A 553 -5.52 14.15 -10.20
N GLY A 554 -4.74 15.21 -10.08
CA GLY A 554 -5.22 16.57 -10.06
C GLY A 554 -6.02 16.97 -8.82
N ASP A 555 -5.57 16.52 -7.65
CA ASP A 555 -6.22 16.74 -6.35
C ASP A 555 -6.62 18.20 -6.11
N ARG A 556 -7.87 18.43 -5.72
CA ARG A 556 -8.44 19.77 -5.50
C ARG A 556 -8.53 20.15 -4.02
N SER A 557 -7.93 19.36 -3.14
CA SER A 557 -7.95 19.61 -1.70
C SER A 557 -7.17 20.90 -1.36
N PRO A 558 -7.59 21.68 -0.35
CA PRO A 558 -6.84 22.88 0.07
C PRO A 558 -5.51 22.54 0.77
N MET A 559 -5.43 21.35 1.39
CA MET A 559 -4.23 20.81 2.04
C MET A 559 -4.19 19.28 1.89
N ILE A 560 -3.00 18.70 1.98
CA ILE A 560 -2.78 17.26 2.03
C ILE A 560 -2.98 16.79 3.49
N MET A 561 -4.04 16.03 3.76
CA MET A 561 -4.42 15.56 5.09
C MET A 561 -4.32 14.03 5.20
N PRO A 562 -4.35 13.42 6.40
CA PRO A 562 -4.41 11.96 6.56
C PRO A 562 -5.46 11.30 5.67
N ALA A 563 -6.65 11.90 5.59
CA ALA A 563 -7.74 11.45 4.75
C ALA A 563 -7.49 11.53 3.24
N THR A 564 -6.60 12.41 2.78
CA THR A 564 -6.35 12.61 1.34
C THR A 564 -5.25 11.71 0.80
N LEU A 565 -4.47 11.01 1.65
CA LEU A 565 -3.44 10.08 1.16
C LEU A 565 -4.08 9.02 0.23
N PRO A 566 -3.59 8.86 -1.01
CA PRO A 566 -4.16 7.90 -1.96
C PRO A 566 -3.63 6.49 -1.69
N ILE A 567 -4.07 5.88 -0.58
CA ILE A 567 -3.65 4.54 -0.12
C ILE A 567 -4.07 3.45 -1.14
N ASP A 568 -5.07 3.73 -1.97
CA ASP A 568 -5.48 2.89 -3.10
C ASP A 568 -4.39 2.75 -4.19
N ASP A 569 -3.51 3.74 -4.33
CA ASP A 569 -2.39 3.71 -5.28
C ASP A 569 -1.36 2.66 -4.87
N ALA A 570 -0.92 1.84 -5.82
CA ALA A 570 0.05 0.78 -5.54
C ALA A 570 1.38 1.33 -5.00
N ARG A 571 1.86 2.48 -5.52
CA ARG A 571 3.14 3.08 -5.10
C ARG A 571 3.09 3.52 -3.63
N VAL A 572 1.98 4.14 -3.23
CA VAL A 572 1.76 4.60 -1.85
C VAL A 572 1.54 3.41 -0.92
N ARG A 573 0.72 2.42 -1.33
CA ARG A 573 0.46 1.21 -0.56
C ARG A 573 1.74 0.40 -0.31
N ASP A 574 2.57 0.21 -1.34
CA ASP A 574 3.81 -0.55 -1.23
C ASP A 574 4.82 0.17 -0.32
N GLU A 575 4.82 1.50 -0.32
CA GLU A 575 5.67 2.30 0.57
C GLU A 575 5.22 2.22 2.04
N LEU A 576 3.92 2.30 2.30
CA LEU A 576 3.33 2.13 3.65
C LEU A 576 3.54 0.70 4.17
N THR A 577 3.30 -0.32 3.34
CA THR A 577 3.38 -1.73 3.79
C THR A 577 4.80 -2.26 3.89
N ARG A 578 5.81 -1.62 3.29
CA ARG A 578 7.23 -2.00 3.39
C ARG A 578 7.73 -2.14 4.82
N TYR A 579 7.16 -1.35 5.73
CA TYR A 579 7.56 -1.28 7.14
C TYR A 579 6.68 -2.12 8.05
N LEU A 580 5.61 -2.70 7.50
CA LEU A 580 4.61 -3.48 8.21
C LEU A 580 4.68 -4.96 7.77
N SER A 581 3.92 -5.84 8.42
CA SER A 581 3.80 -7.22 7.97
C SER A 581 2.98 -7.34 6.69
N ASP A 582 3.20 -8.39 5.90
CA ASP A 582 2.47 -8.65 4.66
C ASP A 582 0.95 -8.79 4.85
N SER A 583 0.50 -9.07 6.08
CA SER A 583 -0.92 -9.13 6.47
C SER A 583 -1.67 -7.81 6.24
N TRP A 584 -0.98 -6.67 6.12
CA TRP A 584 -1.62 -5.37 5.95
C TRP A 584 -2.18 -5.12 4.54
N LYS A 585 -1.62 -5.73 3.50
CA LYS A 585 -2.13 -5.57 2.13
C LYS A 585 -3.61 -5.96 1.98
N PRO A 586 -4.05 -7.17 2.41
CA PRO A 586 -5.46 -7.54 2.32
C PRO A 586 -6.37 -6.67 3.20
N ILE A 587 -5.87 -6.17 4.34
CA ILE A 587 -6.64 -5.26 5.22
C ILE A 587 -6.90 -3.92 4.51
N ILE A 588 -5.87 -3.38 3.86
CA ILE A 588 -6.01 -2.14 3.07
C ILE A 588 -7.03 -2.35 1.94
N GLU A 589 -6.94 -3.48 1.23
CA GLU A 589 -7.84 -3.79 0.13
C GLU A 589 -9.29 -3.98 0.56
N SER A 590 -9.54 -4.59 1.74
CA SER A 590 -10.91 -4.88 2.19
C SER A 590 -11.54 -3.72 2.99
N ASP A 591 -10.79 -3.11 3.90
CA ASP A 591 -11.37 -2.28 4.97
C ASP A 591 -10.86 -0.83 4.99
N VAL A 592 -9.85 -0.48 4.20
CA VAL A 592 -9.28 0.88 4.20
C VAL A 592 -9.52 1.61 2.88
N ASP A 593 -9.00 1.10 1.76
CA ASP A 593 -8.92 1.88 0.53
C ASP A 593 -8.74 1.04 -0.75
N GLY A 594 -9.16 -0.22 -0.76
CA GLY A 594 -9.21 -1.01 -1.99
C GLY A 594 -10.38 -0.67 -2.91
N PRO A 595 -10.37 -1.16 -4.18
CA PRO A 595 -11.37 -0.83 -5.19
C PRO A 595 -12.78 -1.32 -4.87
N ASN A 596 -12.92 -2.35 -4.02
CA ASN A 596 -14.21 -2.86 -3.53
C ASN A 596 -14.28 -2.80 -1.98
N SER A 597 -13.52 -1.89 -1.38
CA SER A 597 -13.39 -1.80 0.06
C SER A 597 -14.71 -1.40 0.73
N LEU A 598 -14.88 -1.79 1.99
CA LEU A 598 -16.03 -1.44 2.81
C LEU A 598 -16.31 0.08 2.86
N PRO A 599 -15.32 0.97 3.01
CA PRO A 599 -15.58 2.41 3.04
C PRO A 599 -16.25 2.92 1.75
N LEU A 600 -15.80 2.47 0.58
CA LEU A 600 -16.43 2.82 -0.70
C LEU A 600 -17.89 2.36 -0.79
N ARG A 601 -18.18 1.17 -0.25
CA ARG A 601 -19.54 0.63 -0.21
C ARG A 601 -20.44 1.46 0.70
N ILE A 602 -19.98 1.79 1.91
CA ILE A 602 -20.72 2.63 2.85
C ILE A 602 -21.01 4.02 2.24
N ASP A 603 -20.01 4.62 1.59
CA ASP A 603 -20.15 5.91 0.92
C ASP A 603 -21.14 5.84 -0.27
N ALA A 604 -21.18 4.73 -1.01
CA ALA A 604 -22.14 4.52 -2.10
C ALA A 604 -23.58 4.26 -1.61
N GLU A 605 -23.73 3.56 -0.48
CA GLU A 605 -25.04 3.23 0.12
C GLU A 605 -25.67 4.44 0.84
N ALA A 606 -24.86 5.38 1.35
CA ALA A 606 -25.31 6.54 2.11
C ALA A 606 -24.95 7.87 1.39
N PRO A 607 -25.90 8.51 0.66
CA PRO A 607 -25.61 9.69 -0.16
C PRO A 607 -25.00 10.88 0.59
N ASN A 608 -25.32 11.06 1.87
CA ASN A 608 -24.75 12.10 2.73
C ASN A 608 -23.27 11.86 3.05
N LEU A 609 -22.85 10.60 3.16
CA LEU A 609 -21.45 10.21 3.34
C LEU A 609 -20.70 10.26 2.00
N GLY A 610 -21.30 9.72 0.95
CA GLY A 610 -20.73 9.64 -0.40
C GLY A 610 -20.34 10.98 -0.99
N LYS A 611 -21.13 12.04 -0.75
CA LYS A 611 -20.81 13.41 -1.19
C LYS A 611 -19.45 13.94 -0.69
N LEU A 612 -18.99 13.45 0.46
CA LEU A 612 -17.70 13.83 1.05
C LEU A 612 -16.70 12.67 1.05
N SER A 613 -17.10 11.49 0.56
CA SER A 613 -16.38 10.23 0.74
C SER A 613 -15.98 10.01 2.21
N ALA A 614 -16.92 10.28 3.12
CA ALA A 614 -16.64 10.39 4.54
C ALA A 614 -16.10 9.10 5.16
N ALA A 615 -16.65 7.93 4.77
CA ALA A 615 -16.15 6.65 5.26
C ALA A 615 -14.73 6.39 4.76
N ARG A 616 -14.44 6.64 3.49
CA ARG A 616 -13.09 6.49 2.93
C ARG A 616 -12.06 7.39 3.63
N ARG A 617 -12.40 8.65 3.88
CA ARG A 617 -11.54 9.61 4.59
C ARG A 617 -11.24 9.17 6.02
N VAL A 618 -12.26 8.71 6.74
CA VAL A 618 -12.12 8.18 8.11
C VAL A 618 -11.24 6.94 8.12
N ALA A 619 -11.47 5.99 7.21
CA ALA A 619 -10.71 4.75 7.14
C ALA A 619 -9.21 5.00 6.89
N ARG A 620 -8.87 5.87 5.93
CA ARG A 620 -7.49 6.29 5.66
C ARG A 620 -6.81 6.92 6.88
N THR A 621 -7.54 7.81 7.57
CA THR A 621 -7.04 8.49 8.78
C THR A 621 -6.76 7.52 9.91
N ILE A 622 -7.70 6.61 10.20
CA ILE A 622 -7.52 5.58 11.24
C ILE A 622 -6.35 4.67 10.88
N TYR A 623 -6.25 4.23 9.62
CA TYR A 623 -5.12 3.40 9.17
C TYR A 623 -3.78 4.09 9.44
N LEU A 624 -3.61 5.34 8.98
CA LEU A 624 -2.35 6.07 9.13
C LEU A 624 -1.93 6.18 10.59
N GLY A 625 -2.87 6.42 11.51
CA GLY A 625 -2.56 6.60 12.93
C GLY A 625 -2.66 5.37 13.82
N SER A 626 -3.01 4.20 13.28
CA SER A 626 -3.12 2.98 14.09
C SER A 626 -2.26 1.81 13.60
N ALA A 627 -1.95 1.73 12.30
CA ALA A 627 -1.15 0.65 11.74
C ALA A 627 0.22 0.44 12.40
N PRO A 628 1.02 1.48 12.73
CA PRO A 628 2.32 1.28 13.38
C PRO A 628 2.23 0.91 14.87
N LEU A 629 1.05 1.07 15.49
CA LEU A 629 0.85 0.92 16.94
C LEU A 629 0.37 -0.48 17.35
N ALA A 630 0.54 -1.50 16.50
CA ALA A 630 0.03 -2.85 16.73
C ALA A 630 0.54 -3.50 18.04
N ALA A 631 1.68 -3.05 18.57
CA ALA A 631 2.28 -3.53 19.83
C ALA A 631 2.32 -2.46 20.95
N ALA A 632 1.67 -1.31 20.77
CA ALA A 632 1.72 -0.21 21.73
C ALA A 632 0.78 -0.45 22.93
N ALA A 633 1.18 0.04 24.11
CA ALA A 633 0.35 -0.02 25.32
C ALA A 633 -0.99 0.74 25.19
N THR A 634 -1.06 1.70 24.28
CA THR A 634 -2.29 2.44 23.96
C THR A 634 -2.52 2.41 22.46
N MET A 635 -3.49 1.61 22.01
CA MET A 635 -3.80 1.43 20.60
C MET A 635 -4.77 2.51 20.10
N GLY A 636 -4.61 2.88 18.83
CA GLY A 636 -5.60 3.63 18.07
C GLY A 636 -5.67 5.13 18.28
N LEU A 637 -6.54 5.75 17.48
CA LEU A 637 -6.85 7.16 17.50
C LEU A 637 -8.17 7.43 18.23
N ASP A 638 -8.18 8.49 19.03
CA ASP A 638 -9.41 9.06 19.60
C ASP A 638 -10.28 9.73 18.52
N ASP A 639 -11.60 9.76 18.72
CA ASP A 639 -12.58 10.26 17.75
C ASP A 639 -12.28 11.70 17.29
N ARG A 640 -11.81 12.57 18.20
CA ARG A 640 -11.40 13.94 17.89
C ARG A 640 -10.21 13.99 16.94
N ARG A 641 -9.26 13.07 17.06
CA ARG A 641 -8.09 12.98 16.15
C ARG A 641 -8.50 12.42 14.79
N VAL A 642 -9.42 11.46 14.75
CA VAL A 642 -9.96 10.96 13.49
C VAL A 642 -10.69 12.08 12.73
N LYS A 643 -11.48 12.91 13.43
CA LYS A 643 -12.12 14.11 12.86
C LYS A 643 -11.09 15.13 12.38
N LEU A 644 -10.04 15.40 13.16
CA LEU A 644 -8.94 16.30 12.77
C LEU A 644 -8.29 15.88 11.44
N GLY A 645 -8.08 14.58 11.24
CA GLY A 645 -7.48 14.06 10.00
C GLY A 645 -8.44 13.94 8.82
N SER A 646 -9.75 14.13 9.03
CA SER A 646 -10.80 13.84 8.03
C SER A 646 -11.61 15.06 7.56
N ALA A 647 -11.90 16.00 8.46
CA ALA A 647 -12.79 17.13 8.18
C ALA A 647 -12.05 18.33 7.58
N MET A 648 -12.65 18.97 6.57
CA MET A 648 -12.15 20.20 5.96
C MET A 648 -13.08 21.40 6.24
N PRO A 649 -12.60 22.65 6.11
CA PRO A 649 -13.43 23.85 6.29
C PRO A 649 -14.68 23.84 5.40
N GLY A 650 -15.83 24.20 5.96
CA GLY A 650 -17.12 24.20 5.26
C GLY A 650 -17.84 22.84 5.22
N GLU A 651 -17.26 21.78 5.79
CA GLU A 651 -17.91 20.47 5.91
C GLU A 651 -18.56 20.27 7.29
N ALA A 652 -19.64 19.49 7.34
CA ALA A 652 -20.32 19.17 8.59
C ALA A 652 -19.60 18.02 9.33
N VAL A 653 -18.89 18.36 10.42
CA VAL A 653 -18.07 17.41 11.21
C VAL A 653 -18.85 16.18 11.73
N PRO A 654 -20.13 16.27 12.15
CA PRO A 654 -20.88 15.10 12.62
C PRO A 654 -21.00 13.96 11.59
N ILE A 655 -20.87 14.24 10.29
CA ILE A 655 -20.90 13.25 9.21
C ILE A 655 -19.77 12.21 9.38
N PHE A 656 -18.57 12.66 9.78
CA PHE A 656 -17.43 11.76 10.03
C PHE A 656 -17.65 10.89 11.27
N GLY A 657 -18.39 11.39 12.27
CA GLY A 657 -18.85 10.60 13.42
C GLY A 657 -19.78 9.45 13.00
N ASP A 658 -20.69 9.70 12.05
CA ASP A 658 -21.56 8.64 11.51
C ASP A 658 -20.78 7.61 10.69
N ALA A 659 -19.84 8.08 9.87
CA ALA A 659 -18.97 7.21 9.10
C ALA A 659 -18.13 6.27 9.99
N MET A 660 -17.55 6.79 11.09
CA MET A 660 -16.82 5.98 12.09
C MET A 660 -17.69 4.86 12.68
N ARG A 661 -18.93 5.16 13.09
CA ARG A 661 -19.84 4.16 13.67
C ARG A 661 -20.19 3.07 12.66
N ARG A 662 -20.51 3.44 11.42
CA ARG A 662 -20.83 2.47 10.36
C ARG A 662 -19.64 1.57 10.03
N LEU A 663 -18.44 2.15 9.93
CA LEU A 663 -17.21 1.37 9.72
C LEU A 663 -16.97 0.39 10.86
N ALA A 664 -17.03 0.84 12.12
CA ALA A 664 -16.81 -0.02 13.29
C ALA A 664 -17.82 -1.17 13.38
N SER A 665 -19.06 -0.96 12.90
CA SER A 665 -20.09 -2.01 12.89
C SER A 665 -19.87 -3.09 11.82
N ALA A 666 -19.28 -2.73 10.68
CA ALA A 666 -19.25 -3.59 9.49
C ALA A 666 -17.87 -4.17 9.17
N ALA A 667 -16.80 -3.47 9.54
CA ALA A 667 -15.42 -3.81 9.22
C ALA A 667 -14.98 -5.15 9.80
N THR A 668 -14.05 -5.78 9.12
CA THR A 668 -13.42 -7.04 9.51
C THR A 668 -12.28 -6.80 10.47
N PHE A 669 -11.51 -5.74 10.28
CA PHE A 669 -10.24 -5.50 10.98
C PHE A 669 -10.22 -4.21 11.81
N LEU A 670 -11.30 -3.43 11.80
CA LEU A 670 -11.41 -2.20 12.59
C LEU A 670 -12.06 -2.49 13.96
N TYR A 671 -11.36 -2.10 15.01
CA TYR A 671 -11.81 -2.18 16.39
C TYR A 671 -12.23 -0.82 16.93
N GLN A 672 -13.15 -0.84 17.88
CA GLN A 672 -13.60 0.31 18.64
C GLN A 672 -13.64 -0.03 20.13
N ASP A 673 -13.07 0.86 20.96
CA ASP A 673 -13.22 0.84 22.42
C ASP A 673 -13.45 2.27 22.92
N GLY A 674 -14.65 2.53 23.44
CA GLY A 674 -15.09 3.89 23.78
C GLY A 674 -15.00 4.84 22.57
N THR A 675 -14.16 5.87 22.71
CA THR A 675 -13.88 6.88 21.67
C THR A 675 -12.70 6.51 20.76
N ARG A 676 -12.03 5.38 21.00
CA ARG A 676 -10.82 4.99 20.26
C ARG A 676 -11.10 3.99 19.15
N TYR A 677 -10.41 4.15 18.03
CA TYR A 677 -10.50 3.33 16.83
C TYR A 677 -9.12 2.88 16.34
N TRP A 678 -8.97 1.61 15.96
CA TRP A 678 -7.73 1.10 15.39
C TRP A 678 -7.93 -0.08 14.45
N TYR A 679 -7.08 -0.20 13.44
CA TYR A 679 -6.96 -1.43 12.67
C TYR A 679 -6.01 -2.41 13.36
N SER A 680 -6.34 -3.70 13.30
CA SER A 680 -5.49 -4.81 13.73
C SER A 680 -5.40 -5.86 12.63
N THR A 681 -4.33 -6.65 12.63
CA THR A 681 -4.16 -7.76 11.70
C THR A 681 -5.07 -8.95 12.00
N GLN A 682 -5.66 -8.99 13.20
CA GLN A 682 -6.61 -10.02 13.59
C GLN A 682 -8.05 -9.60 13.32
N PRO A 683 -8.88 -10.44 12.66
CA PRO A 683 -10.30 -10.17 12.46
C PRO A 683 -11.05 -9.94 13.77
N THR A 684 -12.06 -9.06 13.75
CA THR A 684 -12.92 -8.77 14.90
C THR A 684 -13.79 -9.98 15.27
N VAL A 685 -14.17 -10.07 16.56
CA VAL A 685 -15.12 -11.08 17.04
C VAL A 685 -16.48 -10.98 16.33
N ALA A 686 -16.87 -9.78 15.87
CA ALA A 686 -18.08 -9.57 15.09
C ALA A 686 -18.00 -10.19 13.68
N LYS A 687 -16.83 -10.19 13.05
CA LYS A 687 -16.62 -10.93 11.80
C LYS A 687 -16.69 -12.44 12.06
N LEU A 688 -15.99 -12.92 13.08
CA LEU A 688 -16.01 -14.33 13.45
C LEU A 688 -17.43 -14.83 13.72
N ALA A 689 -18.24 -14.04 14.42
CA ALA A 689 -19.64 -14.35 14.69
C ALA A 689 -20.46 -14.46 13.40
N ARG A 690 -20.35 -13.47 12.49
CA ARG A 690 -21.03 -13.51 11.17
C ARG A 690 -20.63 -14.74 10.35
N ASP A 691 -19.36 -15.12 10.35
CA ASP A 691 -18.88 -16.28 9.62
C ASP A 691 -19.43 -17.59 10.20
N ARG A 692 -19.48 -17.72 11.53
CA ARG A 692 -20.11 -18.87 12.20
C ARG A 692 -21.62 -18.92 11.98
N ALA A 693 -22.30 -17.78 12.06
CA ALA A 693 -23.74 -17.69 11.78
C ALA A 693 -24.05 -18.12 10.33
N ASN A 694 -23.20 -17.74 9.36
CA ASN A 694 -23.33 -18.18 7.97
C ASN A 694 -23.02 -19.67 7.79
N GLN A 695 -22.08 -20.25 8.56
CA GLN A 695 -21.83 -21.69 8.53
C GLN A 695 -23.07 -22.48 9.00
N LEU A 696 -23.80 -21.97 9.99
CA LEU A 696 -25.04 -22.57 10.50
C LEU A 696 -26.18 -22.63 9.48
N LEU A 697 -26.11 -21.90 8.36
CA LEU A 697 -27.04 -22.09 7.23
C LEU A 697 -26.98 -23.51 6.64
N ARG A 698 -25.84 -24.20 6.80
CA ARG A 698 -25.63 -25.58 6.34
C ARG A 698 -25.95 -26.62 7.42
N GLU A 699 -26.31 -26.19 8.62
CA GLU A 699 -26.54 -27.05 9.79
C GLU A 699 -27.91 -26.73 10.44
N PRO A 700 -29.03 -26.93 9.72
CA PRO A 700 -30.36 -26.56 10.20
C PRO A 700 -30.78 -27.30 11.48
N ASP A 701 -30.28 -28.52 11.69
CA ASP A 701 -30.61 -29.34 12.85
C ASP A 701 -30.17 -28.68 14.17
N LYS A 702 -29.02 -27.98 14.18
CA LYS A 702 -28.54 -27.25 15.37
C LYS A 702 -29.45 -26.07 15.71
N VAL A 703 -29.93 -25.37 14.69
CA VAL A 703 -30.86 -24.24 14.84
C VAL A 703 -32.21 -24.74 15.35
N ALA A 704 -32.71 -25.84 14.79
CA ALA A 704 -33.96 -26.47 15.22
C ALA A 704 -33.89 -26.96 16.68
N HIS A 705 -32.77 -27.56 17.09
CA HIS A 705 -32.57 -28.04 18.45
C HIS A 705 -32.57 -26.91 19.48
N GLU A 706 -31.82 -25.83 19.25
CA GLU A 706 -31.82 -24.65 20.13
C GLU A 706 -33.21 -24.00 20.21
N LEU A 707 -33.93 -23.94 19.09
CA LEU A 707 -35.29 -23.41 19.05
C LEU A 707 -36.27 -24.29 19.84
N GLU A 708 -36.14 -25.61 19.74
CA GLU A 708 -36.91 -26.57 20.54
C GLU A 708 -36.65 -26.41 22.05
N GLU A 709 -35.38 -26.27 22.46
CA GLU A 709 -35.02 -26.02 23.87
C GLU A 709 -35.65 -24.73 24.40
N ARG A 710 -35.59 -23.64 23.61
CA ARG A 710 -36.18 -22.37 24.01
C ARG A 710 -37.70 -22.39 24.05
N LEU A 711 -38.36 -23.06 23.10
CA LEU A 711 -39.80 -23.23 23.12
C LEU A 711 -40.24 -24.03 24.35
N ARG A 712 -39.52 -25.11 24.69
CA ARG A 712 -39.79 -25.89 25.91
C ARG A 712 -39.65 -25.05 27.17
N ALA A 713 -38.64 -24.17 27.23
CA ALA A 713 -38.45 -23.25 28.34
C ALA A 713 -39.58 -22.21 28.43
N ASP A 714 -40.00 -21.64 27.29
CA ASP A 714 -41.05 -20.61 27.21
C ASP A 714 -42.42 -21.18 27.62
N VAL A 715 -42.75 -22.39 27.17
CA VAL A 715 -44.00 -23.08 27.51
C VAL A 715 -43.93 -23.91 28.80
N ALA A 716 -42.87 -23.75 29.60
CA ALA A 716 -42.74 -24.43 30.90
C ALA A 716 -43.88 -24.05 31.85
N GLN A 717 -44.39 -22.81 31.74
CA GLN A 717 -45.64 -22.39 32.38
C GLN A 717 -46.83 -22.77 31.48
N ARG A 718 -47.53 -23.84 31.84
CA ARG A 718 -48.56 -24.46 30.99
C ARG A 718 -49.86 -23.67 30.86
N GLY A 719 -50.06 -22.64 31.68
CA GLY A 719 -51.32 -21.90 31.75
C GLY A 719 -52.49 -22.83 32.14
N GLU A 720 -53.59 -22.76 31.38
CA GLU A 720 -54.79 -23.59 31.58
C GLU A 720 -54.73 -24.94 30.84
N PHE A 721 -53.67 -25.21 30.06
CA PHE A 721 -53.52 -26.49 29.38
C PHE A 721 -52.96 -27.56 30.33
N GLU A 722 -53.61 -28.72 30.39
CA GLU A 722 -53.16 -29.86 31.21
C GLU A 722 -51.77 -30.34 30.74
N ARG A 723 -51.55 -30.33 29.42
CA ARG A 723 -50.29 -30.73 28.79
C ARG A 723 -49.98 -29.91 27.54
N ILE A 724 -48.71 -29.57 27.38
CA ILE A 724 -48.16 -28.96 26.17
C ILE A 724 -47.18 -29.95 25.54
N VAL A 725 -47.35 -30.22 24.24
CA VAL A 725 -46.44 -31.06 23.45
C VAL A 725 -45.72 -30.15 22.46
N VAL A 726 -44.41 -29.99 22.66
CA VAL A 726 -43.56 -29.14 21.82
C VAL A 726 -42.93 -29.98 20.73
N MET A 727 -43.10 -29.54 19.47
CA MET A 727 -42.47 -30.10 18.28
C MET A 727 -42.56 -31.63 18.19
N PRO A 728 -43.77 -32.21 18.19
CA PRO A 728 -43.92 -33.66 18.04
C PRO A 728 -43.32 -34.10 16.69
N SER A 729 -42.56 -35.20 16.71
CA SER A 729 -41.99 -35.78 15.48
C SER A 729 -43.06 -36.52 14.69
N THR A 730 -44.00 -37.14 15.40
CA THR A 730 -45.13 -37.88 14.82
C THR A 730 -46.41 -37.70 15.63
N GLY A 731 -47.55 -38.04 15.03
CA GLY A 731 -48.83 -38.06 15.76
C GLY A 731 -48.86 -39.03 16.95
N ALA A 732 -47.91 -39.98 17.05
CA ALA A 732 -47.80 -40.87 18.21
C ALA A 732 -47.31 -40.16 19.48
N ASP A 733 -46.56 -39.06 19.32
CA ASP A 733 -46.00 -38.26 20.42
C ASP A 733 -47.06 -37.41 21.14
N VAL A 734 -48.26 -37.32 20.55
CA VAL A 734 -49.41 -36.61 21.13
C VAL A 734 -50.40 -37.65 21.66
N PRO A 735 -50.52 -37.83 22.99
CA PRO A 735 -51.49 -38.75 23.60
C PRO A 735 -52.94 -38.42 23.19
N ASP A 736 -53.79 -39.45 23.17
CA ASP A 736 -55.23 -39.32 22.86
C ASP A 736 -56.03 -39.55 24.15
N GLU A 737 -56.24 -38.48 24.91
CA GLU A 737 -56.94 -38.50 26.20
C GLU A 737 -57.90 -37.30 26.31
N LEU A 738 -58.78 -37.30 27.32
CA LEU A 738 -59.90 -36.36 27.44
C LEU A 738 -59.49 -34.91 27.77
N ASP A 739 -58.29 -34.71 28.32
CA ASP A 739 -57.81 -33.37 28.71
C ASP A 739 -57.36 -32.53 27.50
N THR A 740 -57.55 -31.22 27.58
CA THR A 740 -57.16 -30.29 26.49
C THR A 740 -55.63 -30.09 26.46
N ARG A 741 -55.04 -30.19 25.26
CA ARG A 741 -53.59 -30.11 25.05
C ARG A 741 -53.24 -29.08 23.98
N LEU A 742 -52.17 -28.33 24.24
CA LEU A 742 -51.54 -27.47 23.23
C LEU A 742 -50.44 -28.25 22.50
N VAL A 743 -50.48 -28.28 21.19
CA VAL A 743 -49.43 -28.83 20.33
C VAL A 743 -48.71 -27.68 19.64
N VAL A 744 -47.46 -27.44 20.01
CA VAL A 744 -46.62 -26.40 19.39
C VAL A 744 -45.91 -27.01 18.18
N LEU A 745 -46.26 -26.56 16.99
CA LEU A 745 -45.70 -27.09 15.73
C LEU A 745 -44.24 -26.62 15.53
N GLY A 746 -43.44 -27.45 14.88
CA GLY A 746 -42.06 -27.12 14.54
C GLY A 746 -41.91 -26.10 13.40
N PRO A 747 -40.70 -25.52 13.22
CA PRO A 747 -40.39 -24.59 12.13
C PRO A 747 -40.75 -25.10 10.73
N GLN A 748 -40.63 -26.40 10.50
CA GLN A 748 -40.97 -27.07 9.25
C GLN A 748 -42.48 -27.02 8.91
N HIS A 749 -43.32 -26.65 9.88
CA HIS A 749 -44.78 -26.59 9.76
C HIS A 749 -45.28 -25.16 9.99
N ALA A 750 -44.69 -24.20 9.28
CA ALA A 750 -45.07 -22.79 9.37
C ALA A 750 -46.42 -22.49 8.71
N TYR A 751 -47.16 -21.58 9.33
CA TYR A 751 -48.44 -21.09 8.83
C TYR A 751 -48.23 -19.98 7.80
N SER A 752 -49.01 -20.02 6.73
CA SER A 752 -49.13 -18.95 5.74
C SER A 752 -50.58 -18.79 5.32
N ARG A 753 -50.96 -17.65 4.75
CA ARG A 753 -52.35 -17.41 4.31
C ARG A 753 -52.78 -18.25 3.09
N ALA A 754 -51.87 -19.04 2.51
CA ALA A 754 -52.21 -19.94 1.42
C ALA A 754 -53.02 -21.14 1.95
N PRO A 755 -54.08 -21.56 1.24
CA PRO A 755 -54.88 -22.71 1.65
C PRO A 755 -54.05 -24.00 1.61
N GLY A 756 -54.18 -24.86 2.63
CA GLY A 756 -53.44 -26.12 2.71
C GLY A 756 -51.96 -25.93 3.04
N ASN A 757 -51.62 -24.90 3.81
CA ASN A 757 -50.25 -24.63 4.24
C ASN A 757 -49.69 -25.77 5.13
N ALA A 758 -48.38 -25.74 5.35
CA ALA A 758 -47.67 -26.78 6.09
C ALA A 758 -48.17 -26.95 7.54
N ALA A 759 -48.55 -25.85 8.21
CA ALA A 759 -49.14 -25.90 9.54
C ALA A 759 -50.51 -26.61 9.56
N GLU A 760 -51.41 -26.25 8.63
CA GLU A 760 -52.73 -26.88 8.50
C GLU A 760 -52.62 -28.38 8.15
N ALA A 761 -51.70 -28.73 7.26
CA ALA A 761 -51.45 -30.12 6.88
C ALA A 761 -50.93 -30.95 8.07
N ALA A 762 -49.97 -30.40 8.83
CA ALA A 762 -49.42 -31.07 10.01
C ALA A 762 -50.46 -31.19 11.14
N ALA A 763 -51.20 -30.11 11.43
CA ALA A 763 -52.27 -30.11 12.41
C ALA A 763 -53.35 -31.15 12.06
N ARG A 764 -53.77 -31.21 10.79
CA ARG A 764 -54.74 -32.21 10.31
C ARG A 764 -54.22 -33.63 10.46
N ALA A 765 -52.97 -33.91 10.11
CA ALA A 765 -52.39 -35.25 10.25
C ALA A 765 -52.39 -35.72 11.71
N VAL A 766 -52.02 -34.84 12.65
CA VAL A 766 -52.04 -35.12 14.09
C VAL A 766 -53.48 -35.27 14.60
N LEU A 767 -54.42 -34.48 14.08
CA LEU A 767 -55.83 -34.51 14.47
C LEU A 767 -56.56 -35.77 13.98
N GLU A 768 -56.19 -36.30 12.81
CA GLU A 768 -56.80 -37.49 12.23
C GLU A 768 -56.22 -38.79 12.80
N SER A 769 -54.95 -38.79 13.20
CA SER A 769 -54.21 -40.01 13.55
C SER A 769 -53.30 -39.88 14.78
N ARG A 770 -53.17 -40.99 15.52
CA ARG A 770 -52.14 -41.22 16.55
C ARG A 770 -51.32 -42.44 16.13
N GLY A 771 -50.19 -42.21 15.47
CA GLY A 771 -49.40 -43.29 14.87
C GLY A 771 -50.20 -43.98 13.76
N SER A 772 -50.42 -45.29 13.87
CA SER A 772 -51.21 -46.07 12.90
C SER A 772 -52.71 -46.13 13.19
N ALA A 773 -53.18 -45.57 14.32
CA ALA A 773 -54.58 -45.61 14.73
C ALA A 773 -55.28 -44.26 14.48
N PRO A 774 -56.58 -44.25 14.16
CA PRO A 774 -57.36 -43.01 14.10
C PRO A 774 -57.50 -42.40 15.50
N ARG A 775 -57.42 -41.06 15.59
CA ARG A 775 -57.59 -40.33 16.85
C ARG A 775 -59.08 -40.15 17.18
N LEU A 776 -59.44 -40.43 18.44
CA LEU A 776 -60.83 -40.38 18.94
C LEU A 776 -61.19 -39.02 19.52
N TYR A 777 -60.33 -38.43 20.37
CA TYR A 777 -60.62 -37.18 21.08
C TYR A 777 -60.07 -35.97 20.32
N ARG A 778 -60.53 -35.77 19.09
CA ARG A 778 -60.00 -34.73 18.18
C ARG A 778 -60.20 -33.30 18.70
N ASN A 779 -61.29 -33.08 19.43
CA ASN A 779 -61.68 -31.77 19.98
C ASN A 779 -60.88 -31.37 21.24
N THR A 780 -59.89 -32.16 21.67
CA THR A 780 -59.04 -31.84 22.81
C THR A 780 -57.68 -31.26 22.40
N LEU A 781 -57.43 -31.06 21.10
CA LEU A 781 -56.17 -30.51 20.59
C LEU A 781 -56.32 -29.06 20.12
N VAL A 782 -55.40 -28.21 20.56
CA VAL A 782 -55.19 -26.86 20.05
C VAL A 782 -53.78 -26.80 19.49
N PHE A 783 -53.57 -26.19 18.33
CA PHE A 783 -52.24 -26.10 17.72
C PHE A 783 -51.73 -24.66 17.74
N ALA A 784 -50.47 -24.46 18.11
CA ALA A 784 -49.74 -23.21 17.92
C ALA A 784 -48.74 -23.36 16.78
N ALA A 785 -48.78 -22.47 15.79
CA ALA A 785 -47.93 -22.53 14.60
C ALA A 785 -47.08 -21.26 14.43
N PRO A 786 -45.84 -21.39 13.95
CA PRO A 786 -45.01 -20.23 13.63
C PRO A 786 -45.50 -19.54 12.34
N ASP A 787 -45.41 -18.22 12.30
CA ASP A 787 -45.65 -17.44 11.09
C ASP A 787 -44.50 -17.61 10.08
N ALA A 788 -44.80 -17.97 8.84
CA ALA A 788 -43.78 -18.24 7.83
C ALA A 788 -42.88 -17.03 7.49
N ALA A 789 -43.38 -15.79 7.58
CA ALA A 789 -42.57 -14.62 7.29
C ALA A 789 -41.63 -14.30 8.46
N ARG A 790 -42.13 -14.39 9.70
CA ARG A 790 -41.34 -14.10 10.91
C ARG A 790 -40.36 -15.22 11.27
N LEU A 791 -40.62 -16.46 10.84
CA LEU A 791 -39.75 -17.60 11.12
C LEU A 791 -38.33 -17.39 10.56
N GLN A 792 -38.20 -16.78 9.37
CA GLN A 792 -36.88 -16.50 8.78
C GLN A 792 -36.04 -15.57 9.67
N ASP A 793 -36.68 -14.56 10.26
CA ASP A 793 -36.06 -13.62 11.19
C ASP A 793 -35.70 -14.29 12.52
N LEU A 794 -36.56 -15.19 13.04
CA LEU A 794 -36.26 -15.96 14.25
C LEU A 794 -35.07 -16.88 14.04
N GLU A 795 -35.04 -17.64 12.94
CA GLU A 795 -33.92 -18.53 12.60
C GLU A 795 -32.60 -17.76 12.43
N ALA A 796 -32.64 -16.57 11.82
CA ALA A 796 -31.46 -15.70 11.73
C ALA A 796 -30.96 -15.28 13.12
N ALA A 797 -31.86 -14.87 14.01
CA ALA A 797 -31.51 -14.49 15.38
C ALA A 797 -30.94 -15.68 16.19
N VAL A 798 -31.47 -16.89 15.99
CA VAL A 798 -30.95 -18.12 16.62
C VAL A 798 -29.55 -18.45 16.10
N ARG A 799 -29.30 -18.33 14.80
CA ARG A 799 -27.95 -18.51 14.22
C ARG A 799 -26.94 -17.52 14.79
N ASP A 800 -27.33 -16.25 14.92
CA ASP A 800 -26.49 -15.22 15.54
C ASP A 800 -26.20 -15.55 17.01
N PHE A 801 -27.21 -15.98 17.78
CA PHE A 801 -27.04 -16.42 19.17
C PHE A 801 -26.04 -17.59 19.29
N LEU A 802 -26.24 -18.65 18.51
CA LEU A 802 -25.36 -19.83 18.51
C LEU A 802 -23.92 -19.48 18.10
N ALA A 803 -23.77 -18.56 17.13
CA ALA A 803 -22.46 -18.05 16.73
C ALA A 803 -21.75 -17.37 17.91
N TRP A 804 -22.41 -16.46 18.62
CA TRP A 804 -21.84 -15.81 19.80
C TRP A 804 -21.57 -16.79 20.94
N GLN A 805 -22.47 -17.76 21.17
CA GLN A 805 -22.33 -18.77 22.21
C GLN A 805 -21.07 -19.59 21.99
N SER A 806 -20.83 -20.02 20.75
CA SER A 806 -19.64 -20.79 20.38
C SER A 806 -18.34 -20.00 20.56
N ILE A 807 -18.35 -18.68 20.34
CA ILE A 807 -17.17 -17.82 20.50
C ILE A 807 -16.83 -17.65 21.98
N VAL A 808 -17.85 -17.42 22.82
CA VAL A 808 -17.66 -17.29 24.27
C VAL A 808 -17.19 -18.62 24.87
N ALA A 809 -17.73 -19.75 24.42
CA ALA A 809 -17.31 -21.08 24.85
C ALA A 809 -15.83 -21.39 24.50
N GLN A 810 -15.33 -20.85 23.38
CA GLN A 810 -13.97 -21.07 22.89
C GLN A 810 -13.03 -19.89 23.15
N LYS A 811 -13.35 -19.02 24.13
CA LYS A 811 -12.59 -17.78 24.38
C LYS A 811 -11.09 -18.01 24.62
N ASP A 812 -10.74 -19.11 25.29
CA ASP A 812 -9.35 -19.46 25.61
C ASP A 812 -8.64 -20.06 24.39
N GLU A 813 -9.30 -20.94 23.63
CA GLU A 813 -8.77 -21.53 22.39
C GLU A 813 -8.52 -20.46 21.30
N LEU A 814 -9.40 -19.47 21.22
CA LEU A 814 -9.30 -18.33 20.31
C LEU A 814 -8.33 -17.25 20.79
N ASN A 815 -7.75 -17.40 21.99
CA ASN A 815 -6.86 -16.42 22.63
C ASN A 815 -7.48 -15.00 22.64
N LEU A 816 -8.76 -14.90 22.96
CA LEU A 816 -9.45 -13.60 22.96
C LEU A 816 -8.86 -12.70 24.05
N THR A 817 -8.57 -11.45 23.69
CA THR A 817 -8.22 -10.41 24.66
C THR A 817 -9.37 -10.15 25.64
N ALA A 818 -9.07 -9.61 26.81
CA ALA A 818 -10.09 -9.27 27.82
C ALA A 818 -11.17 -8.30 27.29
N HIS A 819 -10.83 -7.45 26.31
CA HIS A 819 -11.81 -6.61 25.62
C HIS A 819 -12.72 -7.43 24.70
N GLN A 820 -12.14 -8.25 23.81
CA GLN A 820 -12.89 -9.11 22.89
C GLN A 820 -13.82 -10.09 23.62
N ALA A 821 -13.37 -10.66 24.76
CA ALA A 821 -14.19 -11.55 25.58
C ALA A 821 -15.42 -10.82 26.15
N ARG A 822 -15.24 -9.64 26.77
CA ARG A 822 -16.35 -8.82 27.29
C ARG A 822 -17.33 -8.40 26.19
N GLN A 823 -16.82 -8.07 25.00
CA GLN A 823 -17.64 -7.74 23.84
C GLN A 823 -18.47 -8.94 23.40
N ALA A 824 -17.85 -10.12 23.25
CA ALA A 824 -18.54 -11.35 22.85
C ALA A 824 -19.62 -11.77 23.86
N GLU A 825 -19.34 -11.69 25.17
CA GLU A 825 -20.32 -11.96 26.23
C GLU A 825 -21.51 -11.00 26.20
N THR A 826 -21.26 -9.71 25.93
CA THR A 826 -22.32 -8.71 25.82
C THR A 826 -23.19 -8.95 24.58
N GLN A 827 -22.58 -9.30 23.46
CA GLN A 827 -23.30 -9.65 22.23
C GLN A 827 -24.09 -10.96 22.39
N LEU A 828 -23.54 -11.96 23.08
CA LEU A 828 -24.26 -13.20 23.42
C LEU A 828 -25.54 -12.92 24.21
N ARG A 829 -25.46 -12.07 25.25
CA ARG A 829 -26.65 -11.66 26.02
C ARG A 829 -27.68 -10.96 25.14
N THR A 830 -27.22 -10.02 24.30
CA THR A 830 -28.09 -9.24 23.41
C THR A 830 -28.78 -10.13 22.37
N ALA A 831 -28.05 -11.05 21.75
CA ALA A 831 -28.60 -12.04 20.82
C ALA A 831 -29.61 -12.97 21.53
N GLY A 832 -29.29 -13.39 22.76
CA GLY A 832 -30.19 -14.21 23.59
C GLY A 832 -31.52 -13.52 23.88
N SER A 833 -31.49 -12.24 24.28
CA SER A 833 -32.70 -11.43 24.50
C SER A 833 -33.48 -11.19 23.20
N THR A 834 -32.79 -11.03 22.06
CA THR A 834 -33.43 -10.87 20.75
C THR A 834 -34.23 -12.12 20.37
N VAL A 835 -33.66 -13.31 20.55
CA VAL A 835 -34.37 -14.58 20.32
C VAL A 835 -35.58 -14.70 21.26
N GLN A 836 -35.42 -14.34 22.53
CA GLN A 836 -36.52 -14.39 23.51
C GLN A 836 -37.69 -13.46 23.13
N ALA A 837 -37.41 -12.27 22.60
CA ALA A 837 -38.45 -11.36 22.12
C ALA A 837 -39.13 -11.86 20.84
N ARG A 838 -38.39 -12.45 19.90
CA ARG A 838 -38.90 -12.92 18.60
C ARG A 838 -39.73 -14.19 18.66
N LEU A 839 -39.54 -15.03 19.69
CA LEU A 839 -40.27 -16.29 19.86
C LEU A 839 -41.80 -16.09 19.91
N PRO A 840 -42.38 -15.32 20.86
CA PRO A 840 -43.82 -15.10 20.93
C PRO A 840 -44.34 -14.30 19.73
N GLU A 841 -43.52 -13.42 19.14
CA GLU A 841 -43.86 -12.71 17.90
C GLU A 841 -44.03 -13.65 16.70
N THR A 842 -43.33 -14.78 16.69
CA THR A 842 -43.35 -15.76 15.61
C THR A 842 -44.45 -16.79 15.82
N TYR A 843 -44.61 -17.30 17.03
CA TYR A 843 -45.63 -18.29 17.43
C TYR A 843 -46.98 -17.63 17.75
N GLN A 844 -47.56 -16.97 16.75
CA GLN A 844 -48.77 -16.15 16.91
C GLN A 844 -50.06 -16.80 16.35
N TRP A 845 -49.95 -17.92 15.62
CA TRP A 845 -51.10 -18.56 14.98
C TRP A 845 -51.64 -19.70 15.83
N VAL A 846 -52.96 -19.68 16.06
CA VAL A 846 -53.68 -20.76 16.74
C VAL A 846 -54.60 -21.45 15.73
N LEU A 847 -54.49 -22.77 15.60
CA LEU A 847 -55.38 -23.60 14.78
C LEU A 847 -56.22 -24.48 15.72
N VAL A 848 -57.54 -24.47 15.53
CA VAL A 848 -58.53 -25.19 16.35
C VAL A 848 -59.44 -26.01 15.44
#